data_AF-A0A8H5EXX0-F1
#
_entry.id   AF-A0A8H5EXX0-F1
#
_cell.length_a   1.000
_cell.length_b   1.000
_cell.length_c   1.000
_cell.angle_alpha   90.00
_cell.angle_beta   90.00
_cell.angle_gamma   90.00
#
_symmetry.space_group_name_H-M   'P 1'
#
loop_
_entity.id
_entity.type
_entity.pdbx_description
1 polymer ?
#
loop_
_entity_poly.entity_id
_entity_poly.type
_entity_poly.pdbx_seq_one_letter_code
_entity_poly.pdbx_strand_id
1 'polypeptide(L)'
;MEAKELVQKRQEEQRALRLAREAAAVDTFIVSQYNLVEIGAGLKIRKVIPGFELCRITVKNLPMDATRREIADIFLAQGVPTANFFVFPLKRNGSKLEAIIWVDATQGQLIAIGLEGVEFRDKTLSFEVGDNANWNIGRSLPFLTVSWYAPSDVIDAKYGTMREAEGNMGDVNAMNFKGRKMRAIMNQSSRNVHDLPSIRIMGCPPGSTYDIEFLNFIHTPNFRLAHSISFDERATEHWVWTTLRWIRGALRGTCTRILDGIPNGETKYKIQFESYQYAKEAYDIMARYPAGQHNSATFRCWLPKPKQHVTAIPLRQYKAQRRQWDALAAKEGTDAYVLVTPGTKDVVFINAVGEDKKAAGPLKVRVESLIAGEKLDTTTHWHPSFAIQDLTYDFNSLYSLYRVHVRYDAKGRCLRIYGEDTARAAKKIASQVKLMSQTETVKELDRQELRYFVKEGLGKLKELVGDDNVVLDVGSTPATINVRGGAESEHHLQRLMTESRHRRFEVSQHTAAGQGNVVCPICTDHTSNPERIGCGHTYCTACLKHFLTTATVFPLACMGNDGNCKVPIALPFISRFLPAQVFQAHIESAFAAYVERHSRELKYCTTPDCTQIYRRRRDVQELQCPSCFSSICPSCDAEAHEGMTCRERRIYRDPALQERLDSALAEEQG
;
A
#
# COMPACT_ATOMS: atom_id res chain seq x y z
N MET A 1 -54.92 31.81 1.88
CA MET A 1 -53.54 32.19 1.50
C MET A 1 -52.53 31.72 2.55
N GLU A 2 -52.85 31.85 3.85
CA GLU A 2 -52.01 31.39 4.97
C GLU A 2 -51.54 29.93 4.87
N ALA A 3 -52.41 28.99 4.45
CA ALA A 3 -52.02 27.59 4.29
C ALA A 3 -50.95 27.36 3.20
N LYS A 4 -50.94 28.19 2.13
CA LYS A 4 -49.92 28.11 1.07
C LYS A 4 -48.59 28.71 1.54
N GLU A 5 -48.64 29.84 2.26
CA GLU A 5 -47.44 30.44 2.88
C GLU A 5 -46.81 29.52 3.93
N LEU A 6 -47.62 28.83 4.74
CA LEU A 6 -47.12 27.90 5.76
C LEU A 6 -46.42 26.69 5.13
N VAL A 7 -46.97 26.16 4.02
CA VAL A 7 -46.35 25.06 3.26
C VAL A 7 -45.05 25.51 2.61
N GLN A 8 -45.03 26.69 2.00
CA GLN A 8 -43.84 27.24 1.36
C GLN A 8 -42.71 27.51 2.36
N LYS A 9 -43.03 28.11 3.52
CA LYS A 9 -42.07 28.30 4.61
C LYS A 9 -41.49 26.98 5.11
N ARG A 10 -42.33 25.95 5.28
CA ARG A 10 -41.89 24.61 5.69
C ARG A 10 -40.98 23.95 4.66
N GLN A 11 -41.26 24.14 3.37
CA GLN A 11 -40.40 23.66 2.27
C GLN A 11 -39.05 24.38 2.25
N GLU A 12 -39.03 25.70 2.48
CA GLU A 12 -37.80 26.49 2.57
C GLU A 12 -36.94 26.08 3.78
N GLU A 13 -37.56 25.89 4.94
CA GLU A 13 -36.88 25.38 6.15
C GLU A 13 -36.28 23.99 5.92
N GLN A 14 -37.04 23.06 5.33
CA GLN A 14 -36.53 21.73 4.98
C GLN A 14 -35.37 21.79 3.97
N ARG A 15 -35.46 22.68 2.98
CA ARG A 15 -34.41 22.90 1.99
C ARG A 15 -33.14 23.47 2.63
N ALA A 16 -33.29 24.44 3.53
CA ALA A 16 -32.18 25.03 4.26
C ALA A 16 -31.49 23.99 5.17
N LEU A 17 -32.26 23.17 5.88
CA LEU A 17 -31.74 22.09 6.71
C LEU A 17 -30.97 21.05 5.88
N ARG A 18 -31.49 20.70 4.69
CA ARG A 18 -30.81 19.80 3.76
C ARG A 18 -29.47 20.38 3.28
N LEU A 19 -29.45 21.64 2.85
CA LEU A 19 -28.22 22.31 2.40
C LEU A 19 -27.20 22.41 3.54
N ALA A 20 -27.64 22.69 4.77
CA ALA A 20 -26.76 22.72 5.93
C ALA A 20 -26.13 21.33 6.21
N ARG A 21 -26.91 20.25 6.10
CA ARG A 21 -26.40 18.87 6.22
C ARG A 21 -25.39 18.53 5.12
N GLU A 22 -25.69 18.89 3.86
CA GLU A 22 -24.79 18.66 2.73
C GLU A 22 -23.48 19.46 2.87
N ALA A 23 -23.54 20.70 3.38
CA ALA A 23 -22.36 21.52 3.64
C ALA A 23 -21.48 20.97 4.79
N ALA A 24 -22.10 20.33 5.78
CA ALA A 24 -21.41 19.68 6.90
C ALA A 24 -20.92 18.26 6.59
N ALA A 25 -21.27 17.72 5.41
CA ALA A 25 -20.89 16.36 5.03
C ALA A 25 -19.37 16.20 4.99
N VAL A 26 -18.90 15.18 5.71
CA VAL A 26 -17.53 14.69 5.69
C VAL A 26 -17.52 13.22 5.32
N ASP A 27 -16.44 12.78 4.73
CA ASP A 27 -16.23 11.38 4.41
C ASP A 27 -14.75 11.00 4.61
N THR A 28 -14.50 9.72 4.85
CA THR A 28 -13.16 9.19 5.11
C THR A 28 -12.66 8.34 3.94
N PHE A 29 -11.43 8.62 3.52
CA PHE A 29 -10.81 7.96 2.38
C PHE A 29 -9.43 7.41 2.75
N ILE A 30 -9.06 6.33 2.08
CA ILE A 30 -7.68 5.86 2.06
C ILE A 30 -6.97 6.53 0.88
N VAL A 31 -5.99 7.36 1.20
CA VAL A 31 -5.23 8.13 0.21
C VAL A 31 -3.82 7.58 0.09
N SER A 32 -3.34 7.46 -1.15
CA SER A 32 -2.03 6.89 -1.48
C SER A 32 -1.82 5.51 -0.83
N GLN A 33 -2.89 4.70 -0.79
CA GLN A 33 -2.97 3.32 -0.30
C GLN A 33 -2.87 3.11 1.22
N TYR A 34 -2.34 4.05 2.01
CA TYR A 34 -2.00 3.77 3.41
C TYR A 34 -2.40 4.84 4.43
N ASN A 35 -2.86 6.01 3.98
CA ASN A 35 -3.16 7.12 4.89
C ASN A 35 -4.67 7.30 5.00
N LEU A 36 -5.18 7.38 6.22
CA LEU A 36 -6.59 7.64 6.47
C LEU A 36 -6.80 9.15 6.52
N VAL A 37 -7.67 9.67 5.66
CA VAL A 37 -7.89 11.11 5.50
C VAL A 37 -9.38 11.41 5.59
N GLU A 38 -9.74 12.35 6.47
CA GLU A 38 -11.10 12.91 6.54
C GLU A 38 -11.17 14.16 5.66
N ILE A 39 -12.13 14.16 4.74
CA ILE A 39 -12.33 15.21 3.74
C ILE A 39 -13.71 15.84 3.92
N GLY A 40 -13.76 17.17 3.90
CA GLY A 40 -15.00 17.94 3.94
C GLY A 40 -15.26 18.75 2.68
N ALA A 41 -16.14 19.74 2.79
CA ALA A 41 -16.46 20.67 1.71
C ALA A 41 -15.22 21.29 1.06
N GLY A 42 -15.24 21.40 -0.27
CA GLY A 42 -14.14 21.89 -1.10
C GLY A 42 -12.98 20.91 -1.23
N LEU A 43 -13.17 19.63 -0.92
CA LEU A 43 -12.07 18.65 -0.76
C LEU A 43 -11.03 19.11 0.28
N LYS A 44 -11.49 19.87 1.28
CA LYS A 44 -10.64 20.34 2.37
C LYS A 44 -10.32 19.17 3.29
N ILE A 45 -9.03 18.91 3.49
CA ILE A 45 -8.56 17.92 4.44
C ILE A 45 -8.72 18.47 5.86
N ARG A 46 -9.44 17.70 6.70
CA ARG A 46 -9.71 18.03 8.10
C ARG A 46 -8.80 17.29 9.06
N LYS A 47 -8.59 16.00 8.80
CA LYS A 47 -7.76 15.12 9.62
C LYS A 47 -6.98 14.16 8.73
N VAL A 48 -5.75 13.88 9.12
CA VAL A 48 -4.88 12.87 8.50
C VAL A 48 -4.33 11.98 9.59
N ILE A 49 -4.54 10.68 9.46
CA ILE A 49 -3.89 9.65 10.28
C ILE A 49 -2.89 8.91 9.36
N PRO A 50 -1.59 9.14 9.56
CA PRO A 50 -0.53 8.48 8.80
C PRO A 50 -0.56 6.96 9.01
N GLY A 51 -0.13 6.17 8.03
CA GLY A 51 -0.14 4.70 8.15
C GLY A 51 0.72 4.13 9.29
N PHE A 52 1.69 4.91 9.80
CA PHE A 52 2.47 4.60 11.00
C PHE A 52 1.66 4.68 12.30
N GLU A 53 0.56 5.43 12.29
CA GLU A 53 -0.33 5.67 13.42
C GLU A 53 -1.64 4.87 13.30
N LEU A 54 -1.76 4.02 12.28
CA LEU A 54 -2.91 3.14 12.07
C LEU A 54 -2.55 1.72 12.47
N CYS A 55 -3.45 1.01 13.14
CA CYS A 55 -3.38 -0.44 13.30
C CYS A 55 -4.45 -1.14 12.47
N ARG A 56 -4.19 -2.41 12.13
CA ARG A 56 -5.15 -3.25 11.42
C ARG A 56 -5.89 -4.15 12.39
N ILE A 57 -7.21 -4.12 12.36
CA ILE A 57 -8.07 -5.08 13.07
C ILE A 57 -8.73 -5.98 12.04
N THR A 58 -8.56 -7.29 12.17
CA THR A 58 -9.25 -8.27 11.33
C THR A 58 -10.35 -8.92 12.16
N VAL A 59 -11.60 -8.77 11.72
CA VAL A 59 -12.77 -9.39 12.33
C VAL A 59 -13.09 -10.64 11.55
N LYS A 60 -13.00 -11.79 12.21
CA LYS A 60 -13.36 -13.09 11.62
C LYS A 60 -14.68 -13.59 12.20
N ASN A 61 -15.21 -14.63 11.57
CA ASN A 61 -16.47 -15.28 11.93
C ASN A 61 -17.74 -14.43 11.69
N LEU A 62 -17.70 -13.47 10.77
CA LEU A 62 -18.89 -12.70 10.42
C LEU A 62 -19.88 -13.56 9.62
N PRO A 63 -21.19 -13.40 9.84
CA PRO A 63 -22.22 -14.09 9.06
C PRO A 63 -22.31 -13.50 7.63
N MET A 64 -22.86 -14.27 6.69
CA MET A 64 -22.86 -13.94 5.25
C MET A 64 -23.74 -12.75 4.87
N ASP A 65 -24.66 -12.36 5.74
CA ASP A 65 -25.57 -11.23 5.62
C ASP A 65 -25.05 -9.95 6.31
N ALA A 66 -23.88 -10.02 6.97
CA ALA A 66 -23.31 -8.86 7.65
C ALA A 66 -23.00 -7.74 6.66
N THR A 67 -23.33 -6.51 7.06
CA THR A 67 -23.08 -5.31 6.25
C THR A 67 -21.93 -4.48 6.81
N ARG A 68 -21.29 -3.70 5.93
CA ARG A 68 -20.22 -2.77 6.32
C ARG A 68 -20.69 -1.74 7.35
N ARG A 69 -21.97 -1.34 7.29
CA ARG A 69 -22.59 -0.38 8.20
C ARG A 69 -22.72 -0.96 9.61
N GLU A 70 -23.23 -2.17 9.74
CA GLU A 70 -23.34 -2.85 11.05
C GLU A 70 -21.96 -3.02 11.70
N ILE A 71 -20.94 -3.35 10.90
CA ILE A 71 -19.57 -3.44 11.43
C ILE A 71 -19.07 -2.07 11.89
N ALA A 72 -19.32 -1.00 11.13
CA ALA A 72 -18.98 0.36 11.56
C ALA A 72 -19.71 0.76 12.86
N ASP A 73 -20.98 0.36 13.01
CA ASP A 73 -21.78 0.65 14.20
C ASP A 73 -21.19 -0.01 15.48
N ILE A 74 -20.56 -1.18 15.36
CA ILE A 74 -19.81 -1.80 16.48
C ILE A 74 -18.69 -0.88 16.96
N PHE A 75 -17.89 -0.32 16.06
CA PHE A 75 -16.81 0.61 16.43
C PHE A 75 -17.35 1.93 16.98
N LEU A 76 -18.45 2.43 16.42
CA LEU A 76 -19.11 3.65 16.93
C LEU A 76 -19.65 3.46 18.35
N ALA A 77 -20.23 2.30 18.65
CA ALA A 77 -20.72 1.96 19.99
C ALA A 77 -19.58 1.89 21.03
N GLN A 78 -18.36 1.56 20.61
CA GLN A 78 -17.15 1.61 21.44
C GLN A 78 -16.56 3.03 21.58
N GLY A 79 -17.24 4.06 21.09
CA GLY A 79 -16.82 5.45 21.22
C GLY A 79 -15.75 5.88 20.21
N VAL A 80 -15.53 5.10 19.15
CA VAL A 80 -14.53 5.41 18.10
C VAL A 80 -15.17 6.35 17.08
N PRO A 81 -14.67 7.59 16.90
CA PRO A 81 -15.22 8.48 15.89
C PRO A 81 -15.04 7.92 14.47
N THR A 82 -15.98 8.17 13.57
CA THR A 82 -15.89 7.79 12.15
C THR A 82 -14.60 8.27 11.47
N ALA A 83 -14.07 9.40 11.91
CA ALA A 83 -12.80 9.97 11.42
C ALA A 83 -11.56 9.12 11.75
N ASN A 84 -11.67 8.18 12.69
CA ASN A 84 -10.55 7.43 13.25
C ASN A 84 -10.48 5.99 12.76
N PHE A 85 -11.44 5.55 11.92
CA PHE A 85 -11.41 4.22 11.35
C PHE A 85 -11.94 4.15 9.92
N PHE A 86 -11.57 3.10 9.23
CA PHE A 86 -12.08 2.76 7.91
C PHE A 86 -12.28 1.26 7.80
N VAL A 87 -13.51 0.84 7.52
CA VAL A 87 -13.86 -0.57 7.29
C VAL A 87 -13.62 -0.89 5.82
N PHE A 88 -12.86 -1.90 5.43
CA PHE A 88 -12.69 -2.28 4.02
C PHE A 88 -13.89 -3.07 3.48
N PRO A 89 -14.00 -3.27 2.15
CA PRO A 89 -14.95 -4.22 1.60
C PRO A 89 -14.79 -5.61 2.24
N LEU A 90 -15.93 -6.26 2.53
CA LEU A 90 -15.97 -7.56 3.18
C LEU A 90 -15.36 -8.63 2.28
N LYS A 91 -14.51 -9.48 2.86
CA LYS A 91 -13.87 -10.60 2.17
C LYS A 91 -14.59 -11.89 2.53
N ARG A 92 -14.80 -12.75 1.54
CA ARG A 92 -15.37 -14.08 1.76
C ARG A 92 -14.25 -15.07 2.09
N ASN A 93 -14.37 -15.77 3.21
CA ASN A 93 -13.50 -16.88 3.59
C ASN A 93 -14.35 -18.13 3.83
N GLY A 94 -14.49 -18.97 2.79
CA GLY A 94 -15.35 -20.15 2.82
C GLY A 94 -16.84 -19.82 3.02
N SER A 95 -17.40 -20.28 4.14
CA SER A 95 -18.80 -20.05 4.55
C SER A 95 -19.00 -18.85 5.49
N LYS A 96 -17.94 -18.06 5.73
CA LYS A 96 -17.95 -16.91 6.64
C LYS A 96 -17.42 -15.66 5.93
N LEU A 97 -17.75 -14.49 6.48
CA LEU A 97 -17.16 -13.22 6.07
C LEU A 97 -16.03 -12.81 7.03
N GLU A 98 -15.11 -12.05 6.48
CA GLU A 98 -14.03 -11.38 7.20
C GLU A 98 -14.06 -9.89 6.86
N ALA A 99 -13.90 -9.05 7.87
CA ALA A 99 -13.74 -7.61 7.69
C ALA A 99 -12.34 -7.19 8.13
N ILE A 100 -11.73 -6.32 7.33
CA ILE A 100 -10.49 -5.64 7.69
C ILE A 100 -10.87 -4.21 8.03
N ILE A 101 -10.43 -3.73 9.19
CA ILE A 101 -10.62 -2.35 9.63
C ILE A 101 -9.25 -1.75 9.90
N TRP A 102 -9.04 -0.52 9.45
CA TRP A 102 -7.94 0.31 9.93
C TRP A 102 -8.47 1.28 10.97
N VAL A 103 -7.78 1.37 12.10
CA VAL A 103 -8.14 2.24 13.22
C VAL A 103 -6.90 2.97 13.68
N ASP A 104 -7.05 4.17 14.22
CA ASP A 104 -6.00 4.84 15.00
C ASP A 104 -5.40 3.87 16.04
N ALA A 105 -4.08 3.67 16.01
CA ALA A 105 -3.38 2.68 16.81
C ALA A 105 -3.57 2.89 18.32
N THR A 106 -3.75 4.15 18.76
CA THR A 106 -3.98 4.47 20.17
C THR A 106 -5.34 3.94 20.65
N GLN A 107 -6.33 3.94 19.78
CA GLN A 107 -7.68 3.45 20.08
C GLN A 107 -7.80 1.96 19.79
N GLY A 108 -7.19 1.46 18.71
CA GLY A 108 -7.31 0.08 18.25
C GLY A 108 -6.85 -0.97 19.26
N GLN A 109 -5.80 -0.70 20.02
CA GLN A 109 -5.33 -1.61 21.07
C GLN A 109 -6.35 -1.75 22.21
N LEU A 110 -6.96 -0.65 22.64
CA LEU A 110 -8.00 -0.65 23.67
C LEU A 110 -9.28 -1.32 23.19
N ILE A 111 -9.67 -1.06 21.93
CA ILE A 111 -10.85 -1.64 21.31
C ILE A 111 -10.72 -3.16 21.17
N ALA A 112 -9.55 -3.67 20.76
CA ALA A 112 -9.38 -5.10 20.60
C ALA A 112 -9.54 -5.88 21.91
N ILE A 113 -9.08 -5.29 23.02
CA ILE A 113 -9.28 -5.86 24.36
C ILE A 113 -10.77 -5.81 24.76
N GLY A 114 -11.46 -4.71 24.46
CA GLY A 114 -12.88 -4.54 24.78
C GLY A 114 -13.86 -5.32 23.88
N LEU A 115 -13.42 -5.73 22.68
CA LEU A 115 -14.24 -6.45 21.71
C LEU A 115 -14.07 -7.97 21.79
N GLU A 116 -13.13 -8.49 22.58
CA GLU A 116 -12.92 -9.92 22.72
C GLU A 116 -14.14 -10.58 23.38
N GLY A 117 -14.83 -11.45 22.65
CA GLY A 117 -16.05 -12.12 23.11
C GLY A 117 -17.36 -11.40 22.79
N VAL A 118 -17.35 -10.31 22.01
CA VAL A 118 -18.61 -9.67 21.57
C VAL A 118 -19.45 -10.61 20.72
N GLU A 119 -20.69 -10.82 21.14
CA GLU A 119 -21.69 -11.59 20.41
C GLU A 119 -22.35 -10.70 19.35
N PHE A 120 -22.29 -11.15 18.10
CA PHE A 120 -22.98 -10.55 16.98
C PHE A 120 -23.92 -11.59 16.37
N ARG A 121 -25.23 -11.40 16.57
CA ARG A 121 -26.29 -12.31 16.07
C ARG A 121 -26.00 -13.78 16.42
N ASP A 122 -25.83 -14.05 17.72
CA ASP A 122 -25.56 -15.37 18.29
C ASP A 122 -24.22 -16.02 17.85
N LYS A 123 -23.28 -15.21 17.35
CA LYS A 123 -21.92 -15.64 17.02
C LYS A 123 -20.90 -14.79 17.74
N THR A 124 -19.95 -15.45 18.40
CA THR A 124 -18.79 -14.77 18.98
C THR A 124 -17.83 -14.36 17.87
N LEU A 125 -17.61 -13.05 17.75
CA LEU A 125 -16.62 -12.52 16.82
C LEU A 125 -15.21 -12.70 17.38
N SER A 126 -14.25 -12.98 16.51
CA SER A 126 -12.84 -13.06 16.88
C SER A 126 -12.06 -11.94 16.19
N PHE A 127 -11.24 -11.23 16.96
CA PHE A 127 -10.52 -10.05 16.53
C PHE A 127 -9.01 -10.33 16.53
N GLU A 128 -8.33 -10.03 15.43
CA GLU A 128 -6.87 -10.09 15.34
C GLU A 128 -6.33 -8.68 15.08
N VAL A 129 -5.47 -8.20 15.97
CA VAL A 129 -4.76 -6.92 15.80
C VAL A 129 -3.41 -7.16 15.15
N GLY A 130 -3.16 -6.49 14.03
CA GLY A 130 -1.85 -6.38 13.41
C GLY A 130 -1.27 -4.98 13.63
N ASP A 131 0.03 -4.93 13.89
CA ASP A 131 0.80 -3.68 13.90
C ASP A 131 0.79 -3.02 12.52
N ASN A 132 0.59 -1.71 12.52
CA ASN A 132 0.66 -0.79 11.38
C ASN A 132 -0.40 -1.02 10.26
N ALA A 133 -0.71 0.04 9.48
CA ALA A 133 -1.53 -0.07 8.25
C ALA A 133 -0.73 -0.72 7.12
N ASN A 134 -0.54 -2.04 7.22
CA ASN A 134 0.17 -2.82 6.23
C ASN A 134 -0.79 -3.71 5.43
N TRP A 135 -0.76 -3.58 4.10
CA TRP A 135 -1.45 -4.48 3.17
C TRP A 135 -0.74 -5.84 3.05
N ASN A 136 0.58 -5.89 3.30
CA ASN A 136 1.43 -7.04 3.08
C ASN A 136 2.25 -7.40 4.32
N ILE A 137 1.82 -8.46 5.03
CA ILE A 137 2.59 -9.14 6.08
C ILE A 137 2.75 -8.28 7.34
N GLY A 138 1.82 -8.48 8.29
CA GLY A 138 1.96 -7.94 9.64
C GLY A 138 3.31 -8.34 10.23
N ARG A 139 3.87 -7.46 11.08
CA ARG A 139 4.99 -7.78 11.97
C ARG A 139 4.60 -9.00 12.80
N SER A 140 4.84 -10.20 12.28
CA SER A 140 4.73 -11.40 13.09
C SER A 140 5.95 -11.38 13.98
N LEU A 141 5.73 -11.34 15.29
CA LEU A 141 6.72 -11.82 16.24
C LEU A 141 7.29 -13.15 15.72
N PRO A 142 8.61 -13.37 15.83
CA PRO A 142 9.23 -14.59 15.33
C PRO A 142 8.48 -15.78 15.92
N PHE A 143 8.05 -16.68 15.06
CA PHE A 143 7.19 -17.79 15.44
C PHE A 143 7.76 -19.09 14.93
N LEU A 144 7.59 -20.15 15.72
CA LEU A 144 7.91 -21.51 15.35
C LEU A 144 6.60 -22.22 15.04
N THR A 145 6.56 -22.92 13.91
CA THR A 145 5.51 -23.88 13.63
C THR A 145 6.05 -25.29 13.84
N VAL A 146 5.39 -26.08 14.66
CA VAL A 146 5.71 -27.49 14.88
C VAL A 146 4.55 -28.31 14.36
N SER A 147 4.83 -29.26 13.47
CA SER A 147 3.83 -30.19 12.97
C SER A 147 4.27 -31.65 13.05
N TRP A 148 3.31 -32.54 13.24
CA TRP A 148 3.53 -33.98 13.18
C TRP A 148 2.28 -34.67 12.61
N TYR A 149 2.48 -35.84 11.99
CA TYR A 149 1.37 -36.64 11.49
C TYR A 149 0.90 -37.58 12.59
N ALA A 150 -0.41 -37.83 12.64
CA ALA A 150 -0.96 -38.85 13.52
C ALA A 150 -0.37 -40.24 13.21
N PRO A 151 -0.37 -41.17 14.19
CA PRO A 151 0.15 -42.53 14.03
C PRO A 151 -0.39 -43.21 12.76
N SER A 152 0.46 -43.85 11.97
CA SER A 152 0.05 -44.45 10.69
C SER A 152 0.86 -45.67 10.31
N ASP A 153 0.20 -46.62 9.64
CA ASP A 153 0.79 -47.80 9.03
C ASP A 153 1.12 -47.54 7.56
N VAL A 154 2.23 -48.11 7.10
CA VAL A 154 2.61 -48.21 5.69
C VAL A 154 2.53 -49.68 5.30
N ILE A 155 1.72 -49.97 4.29
CA ILE A 155 1.41 -51.34 3.87
C ILE A 155 1.86 -51.51 2.42
N ASP A 156 2.63 -52.55 2.14
CA ASP A 156 2.93 -52.96 0.77
C ASP A 156 1.97 -54.09 0.39
N ALA A 157 1.09 -53.85 -0.60
CA ALA A 157 0.14 -54.82 -1.12
C ALA A 157 0.61 -55.35 -2.48
N LYS A 158 0.59 -56.67 -2.66
CA LYS A 158 1.01 -57.38 -3.88
C LYS A 158 -0.20 -57.86 -4.68
N TYR A 159 -0.12 -57.73 -6.00
CA TYR A 159 -1.19 -58.10 -6.93
C TYR A 159 -0.72 -59.14 -7.95
N GLY A 160 -1.66 -59.88 -8.54
CA GLY A 160 -1.35 -60.89 -9.54
C GLY A 160 -0.89 -60.28 -10.87
N THR A 161 -1.43 -59.11 -11.23
CA THR A 161 -1.07 -58.42 -12.48
C THR A 161 -0.77 -56.94 -12.28
N MET A 162 0.01 -56.38 -13.21
CA MET A 162 0.38 -54.97 -13.21
C MET A 162 -0.85 -54.05 -13.40
N ARG A 163 -1.82 -54.52 -14.19
CA ARG A 163 -3.09 -53.82 -14.45
C ARG A 163 -3.99 -53.75 -13.21
N GLU A 164 -4.04 -54.81 -12.40
CA GLU A 164 -4.73 -54.82 -11.11
C GLU A 164 -4.08 -53.87 -10.10
N ALA A 165 -2.73 -53.84 -10.07
CA ALA A 165 -2.00 -52.92 -9.21
C ALA A 165 -2.24 -51.45 -9.58
N GLU A 166 -2.27 -51.10 -10.88
CA GLU A 166 -2.58 -49.74 -11.35
C GLU A 166 -4.01 -49.32 -11.08
N GLY A 167 -4.98 -50.22 -11.30
CA GLY A 167 -6.40 -49.97 -10.99
C GLY A 167 -6.60 -49.70 -9.50
N ASN A 168 -6.15 -50.61 -8.64
CA ASN A 168 -6.25 -50.44 -7.19
C ASN A 168 -5.43 -49.25 -6.68
N MET A 169 -4.28 -48.91 -7.29
CA MET A 169 -3.55 -47.69 -6.95
C MET A 169 -4.41 -46.45 -7.23
N GLY A 170 -5.08 -46.38 -8.39
CA GLY A 170 -5.98 -45.28 -8.73
C GLY A 170 -7.09 -45.11 -7.70
N ASP A 171 -7.73 -46.21 -7.32
CA ASP A 171 -8.84 -46.23 -6.36
C ASP A 171 -8.39 -45.83 -4.95
N VAL A 172 -7.20 -46.26 -4.52
CA VAL A 172 -6.66 -45.97 -3.17
C VAL A 172 -6.09 -44.55 -3.06
N ASN A 173 -5.52 -43.97 -4.13
CA ASN A 173 -4.69 -42.75 -4.10
C ASN A 173 -5.46 -41.42 -3.92
N ALA A 174 -6.77 -41.46 -3.69
CA ALA A 174 -7.58 -40.28 -3.36
C ALA A 174 -8.68 -40.55 -2.34
N MET A 175 -8.71 -41.76 -1.75
CA MET A 175 -9.81 -42.20 -0.92
C MET A 175 -9.66 -41.74 0.53
N ASN A 176 -10.80 -41.38 1.13
CA ASN A 176 -10.91 -41.06 2.55
C ASN A 176 -11.28 -42.33 3.32
N PHE A 177 -10.36 -42.87 4.13
CA PHE A 177 -10.64 -43.98 5.04
C PHE A 177 -10.53 -43.50 6.49
N LYS A 178 -11.61 -43.67 7.28
CA LYS A 178 -11.72 -43.20 8.68
C LYS A 178 -11.26 -41.74 8.87
N GLY A 179 -11.66 -40.86 7.95
CA GLY A 179 -11.34 -39.43 7.99
C GLY A 179 -9.92 -39.05 7.52
N ARG A 180 -9.14 -39.99 6.98
CA ARG A 180 -7.79 -39.75 6.46
C ARG A 180 -7.70 -40.05 4.97
N LYS A 181 -7.00 -39.21 4.21
CA LYS A 181 -6.68 -39.49 2.82
C LYS A 181 -5.50 -40.44 2.74
N MET A 182 -5.67 -41.54 2.04
CA MET A 182 -4.59 -42.50 1.78
C MET A 182 -3.86 -42.14 0.49
N ARG A 183 -2.59 -42.52 0.41
CA ARG A 183 -1.76 -42.33 -0.78
C ARG A 183 -1.18 -43.67 -1.20
N ALA A 184 -1.40 -44.07 -2.45
CA ALA A 184 -0.81 -45.28 -3.02
C ALA A 184 0.21 -44.91 -4.09
N ILE A 185 1.37 -45.58 -4.07
CA ILE A 185 2.42 -45.41 -5.07
C ILE A 185 2.89 -46.79 -5.52
N MET A 186 3.09 -47.00 -6.82
CA MET A 186 3.75 -48.21 -7.33
C MET A 186 5.16 -48.35 -6.75
N ASN A 187 5.47 -49.54 -6.23
CA ASN A 187 6.79 -49.83 -5.68
C ASN A 187 7.76 -50.13 -6.84
N GLN A 188 8.55 -49.14 -7.27
CA GLN A 188 9.48 -49.27 -8.40
C GLN A 188 10.74 -50.11 -8.11
N SER A 189 10.78 -50.82 -6.98
CA SER A 189 12.00 -51.39 -6.40
C SER A 189 12.03 -52.92 -6.41
N SER A 190 11.67 -53.55 -7.53
CA SER A 190 12.11 -54.92 -7.79
C SER A 190 13.05 -54.93 -8.99
N ARG A 191 14.29 -55.37 -8.77
CA ARG A 191 15.25 -55.71 -9.83
C ARG A 191 15.10 -57.16 -10.31
N ASN A 192 14.11 -57.89 -9.79
CA ASN A 192 13.89 -59.32 -10.06
C ASN A 192 12.62 -59.52 -10.89
N VAL A 193 12.76 -60.20 -12.03
CA VAL A 193 11.68 -60.49 -13.00
C VAL A 193 10.54 -61.34 -12.40
N HIS A 194 10.75 -61.97 -11.22
CA HIS A 194 9.79 -62.84 -10.54
C HIS A 194 9.02 -62.20 -9.38
N ASP A 195 9.24 -60.92 -9.06
CA ASP A 195 8.46 -60.26 -8.00
C ASP A 195 7.10 -59.78 -8.54
N LEU A 196 6.05 -60.11 -7.80
CA LEU A 196 4.70 -59.63 -8.06
C LEU A 196 4.65 -58.09 -8.02
N PRO A 197 3.88 -57.45 -8.91
CA PRO A 197 3.66 -56.00 -8.87
C PRO A 197 3.06 -55.61 -7.52
N SER A 198 3.61 -54.56 -6.90
CA SER A 198 3.20 -54.12 -5.58
C SER A 198 2.97 -52.62 -5.51
N ILE A 199 1.96 -52.24 -4.73
CA ILE A 199 1.68 -50.86 -4.38
C ILE A 199 2.06 -50.63 -2.92
N ARG A 200 2.64 -49.47 -2.64
CA ARG A 200 2.89 -48.97 -1.29
C ARG A 200 1.79 -48.01 -0.91
N ILE A 201 1.02 -48.37 0.11
CA ILE A 201 -0.07 -47.56 0.67
C ILE A 201 0.45 -46.85 1.92
N MET A 202 0.32 -45.53 1.96
CA MET A 202 0.76 -44.66 3.04
C MET A 202 -0.42 -43.91 3.65
N GLY A 203 -0.34 -43.65 4.96
CA GLY A 203 -1.37 -42.91 5.70
C GLY A 203 -2.49 -43.79 6.25
N CYS A 204 -2.31 -45.12 6.29
CA CYS A 204 -3.29 -46.04 6.87
C CYS A 204 -3.39 -45.83 8.39
N PRO A 205 -4.59 -45.83 9.00
CA PRO A 205 -4.71 -45.88 10.46
C PRO A 205 -3.97 -47.07 11.08
N PRO A 206 -3.43 -46.97 12.30
CA PRO A 206 -2.78 -48.10 12.97
C PRO A 206 -3.76 -49.26 13.15
N GLY A 207 -3.31 -50.48 12.84
CA GLY A 207 -4.13 -51.68 12.93
C GLY A 207 -5.02 -51.93 11.70
N SER A 208 -4.82 -51.19 10.60
CA SER A 208 -5.56 -51.39 9.35
C SER A 208 -5.39 -52.81 8.77
N THR A 209 -4.30 -53.50 9.10
CA THR A 209 -4.08 -54.91 8.71
C THR A 209 -5.04 -55.91 9.34
N TYR A 210 -5.74 -55.51 10.42
CA TYR A 210 -6.76 -56.32 11.09
C TYR A 210 -8.19 -55.83 10.79
N ASP A 211 -8.31 -54.78 9.98
CA ASP A 211 -9.59 -54.16 9.64
C ASP A 211 -10.16 -54.80 8.38
N ILE A 212 -11.26 -55.54 8.53
CA ILE A 212 -11.91 -56.27 7.43
C ILE A 212 -12.38 -55.30 6.33
N GLU A 213 -12.80 -54.09 6.66
CA GLU A 213 -13.22 -53.09 5.67
C GLU A 213 -12.03 -52.60 4.84
N PHE A 214 -10.87 -52.44 5.47
CA PHE A 214 -9.63 -52.08 4.78
C PHE A 214 -9.10 -53.23 3.91
N LEU A 215 -9.17 -54.47 4.40
CA LEU A 215 -8.73 -55.67 3.66
C LEU A 215 -9.60 -55.95 2.43
N ASN A 216 -10.91 -55.74 2.56
CA ASN A 216 -11.82 -55.79 1.42
C ASN A 216 -11.49 -54.70 0.39
N PHE A 217 -11.00 -53.54 0.82
CA PHE A 217 -10.69 -52.41 -0.05
C PHE A 217 -9.39 -52.57 -0.85
N ILE A 218 -8.35 -53.16 -0.26
CA ILE A 218 -7.09 -53.39 -0.98
C ILE A 218 -7.20 -54.54 -2.00
N HIS A 219 -8.32 -55.26 -2.03
CA HIS A 219 -8.65 -56.36 -2.95
C HIS A 219 -7.55 -57.41 -3.10
N THR A 220 -6.73 -57.62 -2.07
CA THR A 220 -5.68 -58.64 -2.08
C THR A 220 -5.44 -59.20 -0.67
N PRO A 221 -5.32 -60.53 -0.53
CA PRO A 221 -4.88 -61.15 0.71
C PRO A 221 -3.36 -61.05 0.91
N ASN A 222 -2.60 -60.66 -0.14
CA ASN A 222 -1.15 -60.65 -0.13
C ASN A 222 -0.61 -59.25 0.19
N PHE A 223 -0.62 -58.88 1.47
CA PHE A 223 -0.08 -57.61 1.95
C PHE A 223 0.96 -57.83 3.06
N ARG A 224 1.89 -56.89 3.21
CA ARG A 224 2.85 -56.85 4.31
C ARG A 224 2.83 -55.47 4.96
N LEU A 225 2.90 -55.43 6.29
CA LEU A 225 3.15 -54.20 7.02
C LEU A 225 4.63 -53.84 6.82
N ALA A 226 4.90 -52.75 6.10
CA ALA A 226 6.26 -52.30 5.84
C ALA A 226 6.84 -51.56 7.05
N HIS A 227 6.05 -50.64 7.62
CA HIS A 227 6.42 -49.91 8.83
C HIS A 227 5.16 -49.45 9.57
N SER A 228 5.19 -49.45 10.90
CA SER A 228 4.12 -48.88 11.74
C SER A 228 4.73 -47.81 12.63
N ILE A 229 4.19 -46.60 12.53
CA ILE A 229 4.52 -45.49 13.42
C ILE A 229 3.40 -45.43 14.45
N SER A 230 3.64 -46.03 15.61
CA SER A 230 2.69 -46.01 16.74
C SER A 230 3.24 -45.12 17.85
N PHE A 231 2.44 -44.19 18.36
CA PHE A 231 2.76 -43.36 19.53
C PHE A 231 1.47 -42.85 20.16
N ASP A 232 1.50 -42.51 21.44
CA ASP A 232 0.35 -41.90 22.11
C ASP A 232 0.22 -40.44 21.68
N GLU A 233 -0.84 -40.16 20.91
CA GLU A 233 -1.14 -38.83 20.40
C GLU A 233 -1.38 -37.81 21.52
N ARG A 234 -2.05 -38.22 22.61
CA ARG A 234 -2.35 -37.34 23.75
C ARG A 234 -1.11 -37.04 24.57
N ALA A 235 -0.27 -38.05 24.80
CA ALA A 235 1.01 -37.84 25.49
C ALA A 235 1.94 -36.95 24.66
N THR A 236 1.96 -37.12 23.34
CA THR A 236 2.76 -36.30 22.42
C THR A 236 2.26 -34.86 22.37
N GLU A 237 0.94 -34.65 22.26
CA GLU A 237 0.32 -33.32 22.29
C GLU A 237 0.60 -32.61 23.62
N HIS A 238 0.45 -33.31 24.75
CA HIS A 238 0.76 -32.78 26.07
C HIS A 238 2.24 -32.43 26.22
N TRP A 239 3.14 -33.27 25.72
CA TRP A 239 4.58 -33.01 25.76
C TRP A 239 4.99 -31.83 24.90
N VAL A 240 4.49 -31.72 23.66
CA VAL A 240 4.77 -30.57 22.78
C VAL A 240 4.25 -29.29 23.41
N TRP A 241 3.02 -29.31 23.93
CA TRP A 241 2.42 -28.15 24.58
C TRP A 241 3.22 -27.71 25.82
N THR A 242 3.64 -28.66 26.65
CA THR A 242 4.42 -28.39 27.86
C THR A 242 5.82 -27.87 27.50
N THR A 243 6.51 -28.55 26.59
CA THR A 243 7.85 -28.18 26.14
C THR A 243 7.84 -26.78 25.52
N LEU A 244 6.94 -26.51 24.56
CA LEU A 244 6.85 -25.20 23.91
C LEU A 244 6.51 -24.07 24.90
N ARG A 245 5.71 -24.34 25.94
CA ARG A 245 5.32 -23.35 26.95
C ARG A 245 6.45 -23.00 27.92
N TRP A 246 7.38 -23.92 28.16
CA TRP A 246 8.50 -23.74 29.10
C TRP A 246 9.83 -23.38 28.44
N ILE A 247 9.89 -23.34 27.10
CA ILE A 247 11.06 -22.81 26.40
C ILE A 247 11.25 -21.32 26.71
N ARG A 248 12.50 -20.95 26.97
CA ARG A 248 12.91 -19.58 27.29
C ARG A 248 12.51 -18.61 26.17
N GLY A 249 11.87 -17.50 26.52
CA GLY A 249 11.45 -16.46 25.58
C GLY A 249 10.17 -16.76 24.79
N ALA A 250 9.44 -17.83 25.11
CA ALA A 250 8.11 -18.11 24.57
C ALA A 250 7.05 -17.20 25.23
N LEU A 251 6.20 -16.57 24.41
CA LEU A 251 5.17 -15.65 24.91
C LEU A 251 3.98 -16.43 25.48
N ARG A 252 3.62 -16.12 26.73
CA ARG A 252 2.51 -16.77 27.44
C ARG A 252 1.19 -16.59 26.67
N GLY A 253 0.46 -17.69 26.48
CA GLY A 253 -0.85 -17.69 25.79
C GLY A 253 -0.80 -17.70 24.26
N THR A 254 0.39 -17.65 23.64
CA THR A 254 0.51 -17.61 22.16
C THR A 254 0.59 -18.97 21.48
N CYS A 255 0.69 -20.05 22.26
CA CYS A 255 0.67 -21.42 21.75
C CYS A 255 -0.75 -21.78 21.31
N THR A 256 -0.99 -21.77 20.00
CA THR A 256 -2.30 -22.04 19.42
C THR A 256 -2.23 -23.23 18.48
N ARG A 257 -3.26 -24.07 18.53
CA ARG A 257 -3.46 -25.15 17.56
C ARG A 257 -4.12 -24.56 16.33
N ILE A 258 -3.55 -24.79 15.15
CA ILE A 258 -4.13 -24.29 13.90
C ILE A 258 -5.29 -25.22 13.51
N LEU A 259 -6.52 -24.75 13.70
CA LEU A 259 -7.77 -25.49 13.47
C LEU A 259 -8.33 -25.25 12.05
N ASP A 260 -7.57 -25.51 10.99
CA ASP A 260 -8.05 -25.32 9.62
C ASP A 260 -7.75 -26.52 8.71
N GLY A 261 -8.78 -27.33 8.42
CA GLY A 261 -8.93 -28.14 7.21
C GLY A 261 -7.71 -28.91 6.68
N ILE A 262 -6.91 -29.55 7.54
CA ILE A 262 -5.67 -30.19 7.11
C ILE A 262 -5.96 -31.59 6.53
N PRO A 263 -5.61 -31.87 5.26
CA PRO A 263 -5.66 -33.24 4.75
C PRO A 263 -4.58 -34.09 5.45
N ASN A 264 -4.94 -35.32 5.84
CA ASN A 264 -4.04 -36.40 6.30
C ASN A 264 -3.73 -36.46 7.81
N GLY A 265 -4.51 -35.81 8.69
CA GLY A 265 -4.34 -35.96 10.14
C GLY A 265 -3.03 -35.40 10.69
N GLU A 266 -2.53 -34.31 10.08
CA GLU A 266 -1.38 -33.56 10.58
C GLU A 266 -1.82 -32.55 11.64
N THR A 267 -1.21 -32.61 12.83
CA THR A 267 -1.44 -31.67 13.92
C THR A 267 -0.41 -30.55 13.84
N LYS A 268 -0.86 -29.28 13.88
CA LYS A 268 0.00 -28.09 13.77
C LYS A 268 -0.16 -27.16 14.96
N TYR A 269 0.96 -26.82 15.57
CA TYR A 269 1.06 -25.81 16.62
C TYR A 269 1.89 -24.63 16.16
N LYS A 270 1.42 -23.43 16.49
CA LYS A 270 2.14 -22.18 16.29
C LYS A 270 2.40 -21.52 17.64
N ILE A 271 3.63 -21.09 17.87
CA ILE A 271 4.03 -20.36 19.07
C ILE A 271 4.89 -19.15 18.71
N GLN A 272 4.70 -18.04 19.42
CA GLN A 272 5.44 -16.79 19.21
C GLN A 272 6.51 -16.60 20.30
N PHE A 273 7.63 -16.00 19.91
CA PHE A 273 8.77 -15.71 20.77
C PHE A 273 9.08 -14.22 20.84
N GLU A 274 9.68 -13.80 21.95
CA GLU A 274 10.17 -12.43 22.19
C GLU A 274 11.32 -12.05 21.23
N SER A 275 12.11 -13.03 20.79
CA SER A 275 13.28 -12.84 19.94
C SER A 275 13.44 -13.99 18.95
N TYR A 276 14.05 -13.69 17.80
CA TYR A 276 14.43 -14.70 16.82
C TYR A 276 15.44 -15.70 17.38
N GLN A 277 16.33 -15.23 18.27
CA GLN A 277 17.32 -16.08 18.92
C GLN A 277 16.65 -17.18 19.75
N TYR A 278 15.64 -16.82 20.56
CA TYR A 278 14.85 -17.78 21.32
C TYR A 278 14.04 -18.72 20.40
N ALA A 279 13.51 -18.21 19.28
CA ALA A 279 12.82 -19.04 18.30
C ALA A 279 13.77 -20.04 17.60
N LYS A 280 15.03 -19.66 17.36
CA LYS A 280 16.08 -20.53 16.82
C LYS A 280 16.53 -21.59 17.82
N GLU A 281 16.74 -21.20 19.09
CA GLU A 281 17.02 -22.16 20.17
C GLU A 281 15.89 -23.17 20.31
N ALA A 282 14.63 -22.72 20.25
CA ALA A 282 13.45 -23.59 20.24
C ALA A 282 13.44 -24.54 19.04
N TYR A 283 13.74 -24.02 17.84
CA TYR A 283 13.88 -24.83 16.63
C TYR A 283 14.97 -25.89 16.78
N ASP A 284 16.14 -25.52 17.28
CA ASP A 284 17.28 -26.42 17.46
C ASP A 284 16.97 -27.51 18.50
N ILE A 285 16.27 -27.18 19.59
CA ILE A 285 15.80 -28.16 20.60
C ILE A 285 14.83 -29.16 19.97
N MET A 286 13.83 -28.67 19.22
CA MET A 286 12.80 -29.51 18.62
C MET A 286 13.33 -30.32 17.43
N ALA A 287 14.28 -29.79 16.66
CA ALA A 287 14.91 -30.47 15.53
C ALA A 287 15.93 -31.53 15.97
N ARG A 288 16.55 -31.37 17.14
CA ARG A 288 17.46 -32.37 17.74
C ARG A 288 16.75 -33.51 18.45
N TYR A 289 15.43 -33.44 18.63
CA TYR A 289 14.69 -34.55 19.21
C TYR A 289 14.77 -35.77 18.28
N PRO A 290 15.28 -36.92 18.76
CA PRO A 290 15.61 -38.03 17.87
C PRO A 290 14.34 -38.61 17.25
N ALA A 291 14.25 -38.54 15.93
CA ALA A 291 13.32 -39.31 15.10
C ALA A 291 13.65 -40.82 15.11
N GLY A 292 14.03 -41.38 16.27
CA GLY A 292 14.74 -42.67 16.33
C GLY A 292 14.70 -43.41 17.66
N GLN A 293 13.97 -42.96 18.68
CA GLN A 293 13.55 -43.89 19.73
C GLN A 293 12.27 -44.56 19.23
N HIS A 294 12.27 -45.90 19.14
CA HIS A 294 11.14 -46.71 18.69
C HIS A 294 9.82 -46.13 19.23
N ASN A 295 8.85 -45.87 18.33
CA ASN A 295 7.53 -45.31 18.65
C ASN A 295 7.45 -43.82 19.05
N SER A 296 8.24 -42.93 18.43
CA SER A 296 8.12 -41.46 18.61
C SER A 296 7.63 -40.72 17.37
N ALA A 297 6.80 -39.69 17.53
CA ALA A 297 6.37 -38.81 16.44
C ALA A 297 7.55 -38.07 15.80
N THR A 298 7.59 -38.01 14.46
CA THR A 298 8.58 -37.18 13.75
C THR A 298 8.08 -35.74 13.66
N PHE A 299 8.76 -34.83 14.34
CA PHE A 299 8.43 -33.40 14.31
C PHE A 299 9.01 -32.71 13.09
N ARG A 300 8.16 -32.02 12.34
CA ARG A 300 8.58 -31.03 11.34
C ARG A 300 8.50 -29.65 11.97
N CYS A 301 9.66 -29.05 12.14
CA CYS A 301 9.78 -27.70 12.64
C CYS A 301 9.98 -26.75 11.46
N TRP A 302 9.24 -25.65 11.44
CA TRP A 302 9.43 -24.58 10.47
C TRP A 302 9.64 -23.27 11.21
N LEU A 303 10.84 -22.72 11.04
CA LEU A 303 11.22 -21.40 11.50
C LEU A 303 11.42 -20.50 10.26
N PRO A 304 10.66 -19.40 10.11
CA PRO A 304 10.92 -18.41 9.08
C PRO A 304 12.35 -17.87 9.24
N LYS A 305 13.12 -17.66 8.16
CA LYS A 305 14.49 -17.12 8.26
C LYS A 305 14.49 -15.71 8.90
N PRO A 306 15.55 -15.32 9.64
CA PRO A 306 15.54 -14.07 10.39
C PRO A 306 15.43 -12.88 9.44
N LYS A 307 14.59 -11.90 9.85
CA LYS A 307 14.46 -10.53 9.34
C LYS A 307 15.14 -10.28 7.99
N GLN A 308 14.59 -10.88 6.93
CA GLN A 308 14.93 -10.50 5.58
C GLN A 308 14.28 -9.15 5.32
N HIS A 309 15.09 -8.10 5.15
CA HIS A 309 14.58 -6.90 4.52
C HIS A 309 14.52 -7.19 3.02
N VAL A 310 13.37 -7.70 2.58
CA VAL A 310 13.10 -7.97 1.17
C VAL A 310 12.60 -6.68 0.54
N THR A 311 13.44 -6.02 -0.24
CA THR A 311 13.02 -4.86 -1.03
C THR A 311 12.94 -5.25 -2.50
N ALA A 312 11.78 -5.00 -3.12
CA ALA A 312 11.63 -5.10 -4.55
C ALA A 312 12.12 -3.80 -5.22
N ILE A 313 13.04 -3.92 -6.19
CA ILE A 313 13.45 -2.80 -7.05
C ILE A 313 13.22 -3.11 -8.53
N PRO A 314 12.96 -2.10 -9.38
CA PRO A 314 12.86 -2.29 -10.83
C PRO A 314 14.15 -2.88 -11.42
N LEU A 315 14.01 -3.78 -12.40
CA LEU A 315 15.15 -4.42 -13.07
C LEU A 315 16.10 -3.41 -13.72
N ARG A 316 15.58 -2.28 -14.22
CA ARG A 316 16.39 -1.20 -14.81
C ARG A 316 17.25 -0.49 -13.76
N GLN A 317 16.70 -0.22 -12.58
CA GLN A 317 17.46 0.33 -11.45
C GLN A 317 18.57 -0.64 -11.03
N TYR A 318 18.25 -1.93 -10.87
CA TYR A 318 19.25 -2.97 -10.54
C TYR A 318 20.39 -3.00 -11.56
N LYS A 319 20.07 -2.99 -12.86
CA LYS A 319 21.07 -3.01 -13.94
C LYS A 319 21.98 -1.79 -13.93
N ALA A 320 21.45 -0.59 -13.66
CA ALA A 320 22.24 0.64 -13.55
C ALA A 320 23.21 0.61 -12.35
N GLN A 321 22.83 -0.06 -11.26
CA GLN A 321 23.61 -0.14 -10.02
C GLN A 321 24.32 -1.49 -9.82
N ARG A 322 24.42 -2.33 -10.86
CA ARG A 322 24.84 -3.74 -10.74
C ARG A 322 26.16 -3.90 -9.98
N ARG A 323 27.17 -3.08 -10.30
CA ARG A 323 28.47 -3.10 -9.61
C ARG A 323 28.39 -2.76 -8.12
N GLN A 324 27.52 -1.81 -7.75
CA GLN A 324 27.29 -1.42 -6.36
C GLN A 324 26.60 -2.55 -5.58
N TRP A 325 25.67 -3.28 -6.20
CA TRP A 325 25.03 -4.45 -5.62
C TRP A 325 25.98 -5.65 -5.50
N ASP A 326 26.77 -5.92 -6.55
CA ASP A 326 27.75 -7.01 -6.58
C ASP A 326 28.85 -6.82 -5.50
N ALA A 327 29.20 -5.57 -5.17
CA ALA A 327 30.13 -5.26 -4.08
C ALA A 327 29.61 -5.67 -2.68
N LEU A 328 28.29 -5.75 -2.51
CA LEU A 328 27.60 -6.11 -1.26
C LEU A 328 27.12 -7.57 -1.23
N ALA A 329 27.38 -8.33 -2.30
CA ALA A 329 27.00 -9.74 -2.39
C ALA A 329 27.83 -10.61 -1.44
N ALA A 330 27.30 -11.80 -1.11
CA ALA A 330 27.93 -12.74 -0.18
C ALA A 330 29.37 -13.09 -0.58
N LYS A 331 30.31 -12.90 0.35
CA LYS A 331 31.71 -13.33 0.26
C LYS A 331 32.02 -14.25 1.44
N GLU A 332 32.96 -15.17 1.26
CA GLU A 332 33.40 -16.06 2.36
C GLU A 332 33.89 -15.21 3.55
N GLY A 333 33.33 -15.47 4.74
CA GLY A 333 33.70 -14.79 5.99
C GLY A 333 32.99 -13.45 6.28
N THR A 334 31.85 -13.14 5.63
CA THR A 334 31.09 -11.91 5.90
C THR A 334 29.82 -12.15 6.74
N ASP A 335 29.73 -11.50 7.90
CA ASP A 335 28.60 -11.60 8.86
C ASP A 335 27.29 -10.94 8.36
N ALA A 336 27.37 -10.18 7.27
CA ALA A 336 26.23 -9.56 6.61
C ALA A 336 26.45 -9.45 5.10
N TYR A 337 25.44 -9.82 4.30
CA TYR A 337 25.50 -9.83 2.85
C TYR A 337 24.13 -9.61 2.18
N VAL A 338 24.16 -9.25 0.89
CA VAL A 338 22.96 -9.11 0.05
C VAL A 338 22.78 -10.35 -0.82
N LEU A 339 21.57 -10.93 -0.78
CA LEU A 339 21.11 -11.92 -1.75
C LEU A 339 20.18 -11.25 -2.76
N VAL A 340 20.53 -11.35 -4.04
CA VAL A 340 19.69 -10.87 -5.14
C VAL A 340 18.91 -12.04 -5.71
N THR A 341 17.58 -11.96 -5.71
CA THR A 341 16.71 -12.98 -6.28
C THR A 341 15.94 -12.41 -7.47
N PRO A 342 16.04 -13.01 -8.67
CA PRO A 342 15.25 -12.56 -9.82
C PRO A 342 13.76 -12.81 -9.57
N GLY A 343 12.93 -11.79 -9.76
CA GLY A 343 11.48 -11.88 -9.67
C GLY A 343 10.81 -12.15 -11.02
N THR A 344 9.49 -12.23 -11.03
CA THR A 344 8.68 -12.28 -12.27
C THR A 344 8.56 -10.90 -12.90
N LYS A 345 8.84 -10.77 -14.20
CA LYS A 345 8.67 -9.59 -15.08
C LYS A 345 9.08 -8.22 -14.46
N ASP A 346 10.28 -7.75 -14.79
CA ASP A 346 10.84 -6.42 -14.52
C ASP A 346 11.10 -6.01 -13.06
N VAL A 347 11.10 -6.96 -12.13
CA VAL A 347 11.39 -6.72 -10.71
C VAL A 347 12.51 -7.64 -10.21
N VAL A 348 13.38 -7.10 -9.36
CA VAL A 348 14.46 -7.83 -8.68
C VAL A 348 14.27 -7.67 -7.17
N PHE A 349 14.36 -8.77 -6.43
CA PHE A 349 14.28 -8.75 -4.97
C PHE A 349 15.69 -8.69 -4.38
N ILE A 350 15.92 -7.69 -3.53
CA ILE A 350 17.15 -7.49 -2.78
C ILE A 350 16.88 -7.88 -1.34
N ASN A 351 17.59 -8.89 -0.86
CA ASN A 351 17.48 -9.41 0.49
C ASN A 351 18.75 -9.07 1.26
N ALA A 352 18.66 -8.12 2.20
CA ALA A 352 19.74 -7.89 3.15
C ALA A 352 19.67 -8.94 4.28
N VAL A 353 20.75 -9.71 4.46
CA VAL A 353 20.87 -10.75 5.48
C VAL A 353 22.03 -10.39 6.40
N GLY A 354 21.84 -10.49 7.71
CA GLY A 354 22.92 -10.35 8.68
C GLY A 354 22.68 -11.24 9.90
N GLU A 355 23.76 -11.77 10.48
CA GLU A 355 23.70 -12.68 11.61
C GLU A 355 23.29 -11.98 12.91
N ASP A 356 23.74 -10.73 13.11
CA ASP A 356 23.46 -9.91 14.28
C ASP A 356 23.10 -8.46 13.94
N LYS A 357 22.42 -7.76 14.86
CA LYS A 357 21.99 -6.35 14.69
C LYS A 357 23.16 -5.41 14.35
N LYS A 358 24.34 -5.63 14.94
CA LYS A 358 25.54 -4.79 14.71
C LYS A 358 26.12 -4.95 13.31
N ALA A 359 26.04 -6.15 12.73
CA ALA A 359 26.49 -6.41 11.36
C ALA A 359 25.42 -6.05 10.32
N ALA A 360 24.14 -6.32 10.63
CA ALA A 360 23.02 -6.04 9.75
C ALA A 360 22.69 -4.55 9.61
N GLY A 361 22.94 -3.73 10.64
CA GLY A 361 22.61 -2.30 10.66
C GLY A 361 23.30 -1.50 9.55
N PRO A 362 24.65 -1.48 9.47
CA PRO A 362 25.37 -0.77 8.42
C PRO A 362 25.04 -1.27 7.01
N LEU A 363 24.85 -2.58 6.85
CA LEU A 363 24.45 -3.16 5.57
C LEU A 363 23.05 -2.68 5.17
N LYS A 364 22.09 -2.70 6.10
CA LYS A 364 20.73 -2.20 5.88
C LYS A 364 20.75 -0.74 5.43
N VAL A 365 21.50 0.13 6.13
CA VAL A 365 21.65 1.55 5.77
C VAL A 365 22.20 1.70 4.35
N ARG A 366 23.21 0.92 3.98
CA ARG A 366 23.82 0.99 2.64
C ARG A 366 22.89 0.50 1.54
N VAL A 367 22.12 -0.56 1.82
CA VAL A 367 21.06 -1.07 0.93
C VAL A 367 19.95 -0.04 0.76
N GLU A 368 19.47 0.56 1.85
CA GLU A 368 18.45 1.61 1.84
C GLU A 368 18.91 2.85 1.07
N SER A 369 20.16 3.29 1.22
CA SER A 369 20.75 4.41 0.48
C SER A 369 20.83 4.14 -1.03
N LEU A 370 21.24 2.93 -1.44
CA LEU A 370 21.27 2.54 -2.85
C LEU A 370 19.86 2.46 -3.46
N ILE A 371 18.88 1.96 -2.70
CA ILE A 371 17.47 1.97 -3.10
C ILE A 371 16.97 3.42 -3.20
N ALA A 372 17.39 4.29 -2.27
CA ALA A 372 16.99 5.69 -2.21
C ALA A 372 17.44 6.49 -3.44
N GLY A 373 18.63 6.19 -3.94
CA GLY A 373 19.24 6.92 -5.05
C GLY A 373 19.62 8.35 -4.70
N GLU A 374 20.33 9.00 -5.62
CA GLU A 374 20.72 10.39 -5.46
C GLU A 374 19.53 11.29 -5.83
N LYS A 375 19.10 12.12 -4.88
CA LYS A 375 18.03 13.10 -5.11
C LYS A 375 18.62 14.35 -5.76
N LEU A 376 18.19 14.67 -6.96
CA LEU A 376 18.55 15.93 -7.61
C LEU A 376 17.82 17.11 -7.00
N ASP A 377 18.47 18.28 -7.02
CA ASP A 377 17.90 19.52 -6.53
C ASP A 377 16.70 19.95 -7.37
N THR A 378 15.59 20.25 -6.68
CA THR A 378 14.31 20.64 -7.25
C THR A 378 14.35 22.00 -7.94
N THR A 379 15.27 22.88 -7.58
CA THR A 379 15.30 24.22 -8.21
C THR A 379 15.97 24.21 -9.58
N THR A 380 16.90 23.29 -9.78
CA THR A 380 17.80 23.26 -10.94
C THR A 380 17.50 22.12 -11.91
N HIS A 381 16.92 21.01 -11.44
CA HIS A 381 16.78 19.77 -12.22
C HIS A 381 15.32 19.30 -12.39
N TRP A 382 14.34 20.09 -11.96
CA TRP A 382 12.92 19.73 -12.03
C TRP A 382 12.13 20.68 -12.94
N HIS A 383 11.20 20.11 -13.73
CA HIS A 383 10.24 20.84 -14.55
C HIS A 383 8.86 20.17 -14.48
N PRO A 384 7.74 20.92 -14.38
CA PRO A 384 6.39 20.34 -14.34
C PRO A 384 6.06 19.42 -15.53
N SER A 385 6.65 19.66 -16.70
CA SER A 385 6.47 18.81 -17.88
C SER A 385 6.96 17.37 -17.70
N PHE A 386 7.86 17.11 -16.74
CA PHE A 386 8.26 15.73 -16.42
C PHE A 386 7.16 14.91 -15.75
N ALA A 387 6.12 15.56 -15.21
CA ALA A 387 5.00 14.89 -14.55
C ALA A 387 3.87 14.46 -15.51
N ILE A 388 3.85 14.97 -16.74
CA ILE A 388 2.80 14.67 -17.72
C ILE A 388 3.22 13.41 -18.48
N GLN A 389 2.39 12.37 -18.35
CA GLN A 389 2.80 10.98 -18.40
C GLN A 389 3.22 10.46 -19.78
N ASP A 390 3.21 11.28 -20.84
CA ASP A 390 3.41 10.75 -22.20
C ASP A 390 4.56 11.29 -23.07
N LEU A 391 5.08 12.53 -23.07
CA LEU A 391 5.80 12.95 -24.30
C LEU A 391 7.04 13.87 -24.29
N THR A 392 7.60 14.38 -23.18
CA THR A 392 8.63 15.47 -23.35
C THR A 392 10.11 15.14 -23.11
N TYR A 393 10.48 14.06 -22.40
CA TYR A 393 11.91 13.75 -22.22
C TYR A 393 12.19 12.26 -22.14
N ASP A 394 12.90 11.74 -23.13
CA ASP A 394 13.29 10.34 -23.16
C ASP A 394 14.43 10.07 -22.15
N PHE A 395 14.04 9.77 -20.91
CA PHE A 395 14.97 9.29 -19.89
C PHE A 395 15.66 7.97 -20.30
N ASN A 396 15.14 7.23 -21.30
CA ASN A 396 15.83 6.03 -21.80
C ASN A 396 17.12 6.40 -22.55
N SER A 397 17.19 7.57 -23.19
CA SER A 397 18.43 8.05 -23.83
C SER A 397 19.58 8.19 -22.82
N LEU A 398 19.29 8.63 -21.59
CA LEU A 398 20.29 8.72 -20.51
C LEU A 398 20.76 7.34 -20.03
N TYR A 399 19.86 6.36 -20.02
CA TYR A 399 20.21 4.98 -19.70
C TYR A 399 21.13 4.36 -20.76
N SER A 400 20.88 4.63 -22.04
CA SER A 400 21.73 4.14 -23.14
C SER A 400 23.11 4.82 -23.18
N LEU A 401 23.17 6.12 -22.93
CA LEU A 401 24.40 6.93 -23.03
C LEU A 401 25.31 6.80 -21.80
N TYR A 402 24.74 6.85 -20.60
CA TYR A 402 25.50 6.94 -19.35
C TYR A 402 25.30 5.76 -18.41
N ARG A 403 24.46 4.78 -18.79
CA ARG A 403 24.00 3.69 -17.90
C ARG A 403 23.36 4.19 -16.61
N VAL A 404 22.83 5.41 -16.63
CA VAL A 404 22.13 6.03 -15.50
C VAL A 404 20.62 5.82 -15.69
N HIS A 405 20.00 5.22 -14.70
CA HIS A 405 18.54 5.16 -14.62
C HIS A 405 18.03 6.40 -13.89
N VAL A 406 17.10 7.11 -14.51
CA VAL A 406 16.43 8.27 -13.91
C VAL A 406 15.00 7.87 -13.60
N ARG A 407 14.56 8.17 -12.39
CA ARG A 407 13.20 7.94 -11.94
C ARG A 407 12.57 9.26 -11.52
N TYR A 408 11.34 9.46 -11.96
CA TYR A 408 10.50 10.54 -11.49
C TYR A 408 9.93 10.20 -10.10
N ASP A 409 10.21 11.03 -9.10
CA ASP A 409 9.58 10.97 -7.79
C ASP A 409 8.41 11.98 -7.76
N ALA A 410 7.20 11.46 -8.01
CA ALA A 410 5.98 12.26 -8.07
C ALA A 410 5.68 13.02 -6.78
N LYS A 411 6.12 12.50 -5.63
CA LYS A 411 5.84 13.09 -4.31
C LYS A 411 6.75 14.26 -4.02
N GLY A 412 8.03 14.10 -4.34
CA GLY A 412 9.05 15.11 -4.11
C GLY A 412 9.07 16.19 -5.20
N ARG A 413 8.34 15.99 -6.31
CA ARG A 413 8.49 16.76 -7.55
C ARG A 413 9.98 16.91 -7.88
N CYS A 414 10.67 15.77 -7.88
CA CYS A 414 12.11 15.72 -8.08
C CYS A 414 12.49 14.50 -8.91
N LEU A 415 13.67 14.55 -9.51
CA LEU A 415 14.26 13.42 -10.20
C LEU A 415 15.24 12.70 -9.27
N ARG A 416 15.19 11.38 -9.26
CA ARG A 416 16.18 10.52 -8.60
C ARG A 416 17.01 9.81 -9.65
N ILE A 417 18.31 9.78 -9.45
CA ILE A 417 19.24 9.17 -10.38
C ILE A 417 19.99 8.01 -9.73
N TYR A 418 20.20 6.97 -10.53
CA TYR A 418 20.78 5.69 -10.12
C TYR A 418 21.86 5.29 -11.14
N GLY A 419 23.09 5.08 -10.69
CA GLY A 419 24.21 4.68 -11.54
C GLY A 419 25.55 5.19 -11.02
N GLU A 420 26.61 5.03 -11.82
CA GLU A 420 27.96 5.51 -11.49
C GLU A 420 28.23 6.94 -11.99
N ASP A 421 27.81 7.28 -13.22
CA ASP A 421 28.08 8.60 -13.83
C ASP A 421 26.91 9.58 -13.62
N THR A 422 26.44 9.69 -12.36
CA THR A 422 25.28 10.52 -11.99
C THR A 422 25.52 12.00 -12.27
N ALA A 423 26.74 12.49 -12.10
CA ALA A 423 27.11 13.88 -12.30
C ALA A 423 26.92 14.37 -13.76
N ARG A 424 27.27 13.56 -14.78
CA ARG A 424 27.06 13.94 -16.18
C ARG A 424 25.59 13.90 -16.58
N ALA A 425 24.85 12.91 -16.09
CA ALA A 425 23.41 12.84 -16.30
C ALA A 425 22.69 14.06 -15.67
N ALA A 426 23.08 14.45 -14.46
CA ALA A 426 22.56 15.63 -13.78
C ALA A 426 22.78 16.92 -14.60
N LYS A 427 23.99 17.16 -15.10
CA LYS A 427 24.30 18.33 -15.95
C LYS A 427 23.42 18.40 -17.20
N LYS A 428 23.20 17.27 -17.87
CA LYS A 428 22.35 17.20 -19.07
C LYS A 428 20.88 17.48 -18.74
N ILE A 429 20.38 16.97 -17.62
CA ILE A 429 19.02 17.26 -17.12
C ILE A 429 18.88 18.75 -16.82
N ALA A 430 19.84 19.36 -16.12
CA ALA A 430 19.82 20.80 -15.82
C ALA A 430 19.78 21.67 -17.10
N SER A 431 20.57 21.32 -18.11
CA SER A 431 20.52 22.03 -19.39
C SER A 431 19.16 21.90 -20.09
N GLN A 432 18.51 20.74 -19.98
CA GLN A 432 17.19 20.52 -20.56
C GLN A 432 16.11 21.31 -19.82
N VAL A 433 16.12 21.32 -18.47
CA VAL A 433 15.17 22.11 -17.67
C VAL A 433 15.27 23.58 -18.05
N LYS A 434 16.49 24.09 -18.22
CA LYS A 434 16.72 25.47 -18.67
C LYS A 434 16.09 25.72 -20.06
N LEU A 435 16.27 24.81 -21.01
CA LEU A 435 15.65 24.92 -22.34
C LEU A 435 14.12 24.89 -22.28
N MET A 436 13.55 24.01 -21.45
CA MET A 436 12.08 23.87 -21.32
C MET A 436 11.45 25.08 -20.66
N SER A 437 12.12 25.67 -19.66
CA SER A 437 11.65 26.92 -19.03
C SER A 437 11.64 28.11 -20.00
N GLN A 438 12.40 28.04 -21.10
CA GLN A 438 12.44 29.09 -22.13
C GLN A 438 11.33 28.94 -23.18
N THR A 439 10.62 27.81 -23.23
CA THR A 439 9.59 27.52 -24.26
C THR A 439 8.16 27.45 -23.72
N GLU A 440 7.97 27.71 -22.42
CA GLU A 440 6.68 27.75 -21.72
C GLU A 440 6.30 29.22 -21.44
N THR A 441 5.10 29.63 -21.87
CA THR A 441 4.58 30.98 -21.67
C THR A 441 3.30 30.93 -20.83
N VAL A 442 3.32 31.57 -19.67
CA VAL A 442 2.15 31.71 -18.78
C VAL A 442 1.62 33.14 -18.88
N LYS A 443 0.32 33.31 -19.12
CA LYS A 443 -0.34 34.61 -19.10
C LYS A 443 -1.55 34.63 -18.19
N GLU A 444 -1.67 35.73 -17.45
CA GLU A 444 -2.87 36.06 -16.67
C GLU A 444 -3.96 36.54 -17.61
N LEU A 445 -5.18 36.05 -17.40
CA LEU A 445 -6.36 36.40 -18.17
C LEU A 445 -7.26 37.32 -17.36
N ASP A 446 -7.69 38.41 -17.99
CA ASP A 446 -8.79 39.19 -17.44
C ASP A 446 -10.15 38.50 -17.67
N ARG A 447 -11.22 39.04 -17.09
CA ARG A 447 -12.57 38.44 -17.15
C ARG A 447 -13.11 38.23 -18.56
N GLN A 448 -12.83 39.14 -19.47
CA GLN A 448 -13.40 39.10 -20.82
C GLN A 448 -12.55 38.22 -21.73
N GLU A 449 -11.24 38.20 -21.52
CA GLU A 449 -10.32 37.23 -22.13
C GLU A 449 -10.69 35.80 -21.67
N LEU A 450 -10.91 35.58 -20.37
CA LEU A 450 -11.37 34.29 -19.84
C LEU A 450 -12.70 33.84 -20.47
N ARG A 451 -13.68 34.75 -20.61
CA ARG A 451 -14.96 34.46 -21.28
C ARG A 451 -14.75 33.98 -22.73
N TYR A 452 -13.86 34.64 -23.48
CA TYR A 452 -13.53 34.24 -24.85
C TYR A 452 -12.89 32.85 -24.89
N PHE A 453 -11.90 32.59 -24.05
CA PHE A 453 -11.20 31.31 -24.02
C PHE A 453 -12.11 30.15 -23.58
N VAL A 454 -12.98 30.33 -22.58
CA VAL A 454 -13.92 29.28 -22.15
C VAL A 454 -14.97 28.96 -23.21
N LYS A 455 -15.39 29.94 -24.02
CA LYS A 455 -16.41 29.73 -25.08
C LYS A 455 -15.86 29.14 -26.36
N GLU A 456 -14.76 29.69 -26.87
CA GLU A 456 -14.26 29.36 -28.22
C GLU A 456 -12.73 29.38 -28.32
N GLY A 457 -12.05 30.26 -27.57
CA GLY A 457 -10.61 30.46 -27.71
C GLY A 457 -9.77 29.26 -27.28
N LEU A 458 -10.18 28.52 -26.25
CA LEU A 458 -9.46 27.32 -25.80
C LEU A 458 -9.54 26.20 -26.83
N GLY A 459 -10.70 26.01 -27.47
CA GLY A 459 -10.86 25.04 -28.55
C GLY A 459 -9.96 25.37 -29.75
N LYS A 460 -10.01 26.61 -30.22
CA LYS A 460 -9.14 27.09 -31.32
C LYS A 460 -7.65 26.95 -30.99
N LEU A 461 -7.26 27.27 -29.76
CA LEU A 461 -5.86 27.18 -29.35
C LEU A 461 -5.39 25.72 -29.25
N LYS A 462 -6.24 24.81 -28.78
CA LYS A 462 -5.96 23.37 -28.75
C LYS A 462 -5.88 22.75 -30.14
N GLU A 463 -6.69 23.21 -31.09
CA GLU A 463 -6.58 22.79 -32.50
C GLU A 463 -5.26 23.23 -33.14
N LEU A 464 -4.78 24.42 -32.81
CA LEU A 464 -3.55 24.98 -33.38
C LEU A 464 -2.27 24.44 -32.74
N VAL A 465 -2.28 24.23 -31.41
CA VAL A 465 -1.07 23.93 -30.63
C VAL A 465 -1.05 22.49 -30.12
N GLY A 466 -2.19 21.79 -30.13
CA GLY A 466 -2.37 20.46 -29.56
C GLY A 466 -2.96 20.50 -28.15
N ASP A 467 -3.78 19.48 -27.83
CA ASP A 467 -4.56 19.43 -26.58
C ASP A 467 -3.68 19.44 -25.31
N ASP A 468 -2.54 18.74 -25.35
CA ASP A 468 -1.61 18.58 -24.23
C ASP A 468 -0.70 19.79 -23.98
N ASN A 469 -0.68 20.73 -24.92
CA ASN A 469 0.22 21.89 -24.90
C ASN A 469 -0.46 23.14 -24.33
N VAL A 470 -1.75 23.08 -23.99
CA VAL A 470 -2.54 24.22 -23.55
C VAL A 470 -3.31 23.89 -22.27
N VAL A 471 -3.00 24.59 -21.19
CA VAL A 471 -3.67 24.43 -19.89
C VAL A 471 -4.32 25.74 -19.48
N LEU A 472 -5.65 25.75 -19.36
CA LEU A 472 -6.42 26.88 -18.82
C LEU A 472 -6.78 26.59 -17.36
N ASP A 473 -6.20 27.35 -16.43
CA ASP A 473 -6.51 27.28 -15.01
C ASP A 473 -7.50 28.39 -14.61
N VAL A 474 -8.77 27.99 -14.51
CA VAL A 474 -9.88 28.86 -14.08
C VAL A 474 -9.99 28.96 -12.55
N GLY A 475 -9.26 28.11 -11.81
CA GLY A 475 -9.27 28.08 -10.35
C GLY A 475 -8.30 29.09 -9.71
N SER A 476 -7.26 29.47 -10.45
CA SER A 476 -6.33 30.53 -10.06
C SER A 476 -6.98 31.92 -10.08
N THR A 477 -6.56 32.83 -9.19
CA THR A 477 -7.00 34.23 -9.17
C THR A 477 -5.79 35.16 -9.23
N PRO A 478 -5.50 35.81 -10.38
CA PRO A 478 -6.25 35.78 -11.65
C PRO A 478 -6.16 34.42 -12.37
N ALA A 479 -7.13 34.13 -13.24
CA ALA A 479 -7.12 32.91 -14.05
C ALA A 479 -5.92 32.94 -15.01
N THR A 480 -5.28 31.80 -15.25
CA THR A 480 -4.07 31.74 -16.08
C THR A 480 -4.23 30.78 -17.24
N ILE A 481 -3.57 31.09 -18.35
CA ILE A 481 -3.41 30.18 -19.48
C ILE A 481 -1.93 29.92 -19.70
N ASN A 482 -1.57 28.64 -19.75
CA ASN A 482 -0.23 28.16 -20.01
C ASN A 482 -0.19 27.52 -21.40
N VAL A 483 0.76 27.95 -22.23
CA VAL A 483 0.97 27.43 -23.57
C VAL A 483 2.42 26.96 -23.73
N ARG A 484 2.57 25.75 -24.28
CA ARG A 484 3.85 25.10 -24.54
C ARG A 484 4.07 24.97 -26.04
N GLY A 485 5.26 25.34 -26.50
CA GLY A 485 5.62 25.23 -27.92
C GLY A 485 6.41 26.43 -28.46
N GLY A 486 7.07 27.20 -27.59
CA GLY A 486 7.93 28.30 -27.99
C GLY A 486 7.21 29.46 -28.67
N ALA A 487 7.96 30.27 -29.43
CA ALA A 487 7.51 31.56 -29.95
C ALA A 487 6.28 31.47 -30.90
N GLU A 488 6.11 30.37 -31.64
CA GLU A 488 4.98 30.19 -32.55
C GLU A 488 3.66 29.98 -31.78
N SER A 489 3.71 29.17 -30.73
CA SER A 489 2.56 28.92 -29.86
C SER A 489 2.19 30.16 -29.04
N GLU A 490 3.19 30.93 -28.60
CA GLU A 490 2.98 32.24 -27.99
C GLU A 490 2.33 33.22 -28.97
N HIS A 491 2.74 33.23 -30.24
CA HIS A 491 2.13 34.08 -31.26
C HIS A 491 0.65 33.71 -31.49
N HIS A 492 0.29 32.43 -31.52
CA HIS A 492 -1.12 32.00 -31.59
C HIS A 492 -1.93 32.45 -30.37
N LEU A 493 -1.37 32.32 -29.16
CA LEU A 493 -1.99 32.83 -27.94
C LEU A 493 -2.21 34.34 -28.01
N GLN A 494 -1.19 35.09 -28.42
CA GLN A 494 -1.24 36.55 -28.54
C GLN A 494 -2.28 37.01 -29.59
N ARG A 495 -2.39 36.27 -30.70
CA ARG A 495 -3.40 36.52 -31.74
C ARG A 495 -4.82 36.34 -31.18
N LEU A 496 -5.08 35.25 -30.47
CA LEU A 496 -6.38 34.98 -29.84
C LEU A 496 -6.71 35.98 -28.73
N MET A 497 -5.72 36.41 -27.95
CA MET A 497 -5.88 37.50 -26.99
C MET A 497 -6.27 38.81 -27.69
N THR A 498 -5.64 39.13 -28.82
CA THR A 498 -5.96 40.35 -29.59
C THR A 498 -7.37 40.27 -30.18
N GLU A 499 -7.77 39.11 -30.70
CA GLU A 499 -9.14 38.85 -31.20
C GLU A 499 -10.19 39.05 -30.09
N SER A 500 -9.90 38.57 -28.88
CA SER A 500 -10.79 38.76 -27.73
C SER A 500 -10.95 40.23 -27.34
N ARG A 501 -9.88 41.04 -27.49
CA ARG A 501 -9.88 42.48 -27.25
C ARG A 501 -10.60 43.27 -28.32
N HIS A 502 -10.70 42.77 -29.55
CA HIS A 502 -11.49 43.40 -30.60
C HIS A 502 -12.99 43.14 -30.45
N ARG A 503 -13.41 41.92 -30.07
CA ARG A 503 -14.83 41.64 -29.76
C ARG A 503 -15.36 42.41 -28.54
N ARG A 504 -14.45 42.87 -27.68
CA ARG A 504 -14.70 43.80 -26.57
C ARG A 504 -15.40 45.10 -27.01
N PHE A 505 -15.11 45.58 -28.23
CA PHE A 505 -15.68 46.82 -28.77
C PHE A 505 -17.08 46.64 -29.37
N GLU A 506 -17.44 45.45 -29.86
CA GLU A 506 -18.74 45.20 -30.50
C GLU A 506 -19.86 44.89 -29.48
N VAL A 507 -19.55 44.21 -28.38
CA VAL A 507 -20.57 43.78 -27.39
C VAL A 507 -21.05 44.93 -26.48
N SER A 508 -20.28 46.03 -26.38
CA SER A 508 -20.61 47.18 -25.53
C SER A 508 -21.85 47.97 -26.00
N GLN A 509 -22.43 47.67 -27.16
CA GLN A 509 -23.62 48.37 -27.67
C GLN A 509 -24.96 47.63 -27.43
N HIS A 510 -25.00 46.43 -26.85
CA HIS A 510 -26.24 45.61 -26.82
C HIS A 510 -26.74 45.09 -25.45
N THR A 511 -26.22 45.55 -24.32
CA THR A 511 -26.77 45.15 -23.00
C THR A 511 -27.37 46.33 -22.23
N ALA A 512 -28.51 46.81 -22.72
CA ALA A 512 -29.40 47.69 -21.95
C ALA A 512 -30.87 47.32 -22.24
N ALA A 513 -31.33 46.15 -21.77
CA ALA A 513 -32.74 45.89 -21.47
C ALA A 513 -32.94 44.50 -20.84
N GLY A 514 -33.65 44.44 -19.71
CA GLY A 514 -34.64 43.40 -19.48
C GLY A 514 -34.32 42.25 -18.51
N GLN A 515 -34.76 42.41 -17.26
CA GLN A 515 -35.38 41.40 -16.38
C GLN A 515 -34.55 40.21 -15.87
N GLY A 516 -34.24 40.23 -14.57
CA GLY A 516 -34.23 39.04 -13.67
C GLY A 516 -33.26 37.88 -13.91
N ASN A 517 -32.36 37.94 -14.89
CA ASN A 517 -31.55 36.79 -15.25
C ASN A 517 -30.32 36.58 -14.35
N VAL A 518 -30.20 35.38 -13.77
CA VAL A 518 -29.04 34.97 -12.97
C VAL A 518 -27.82 34.74 -13.87
N VAL A 519 -26.77 35.53 -13.66
CA VAL A 519 -25.52 35.50 -14.44
C VAL A 519 -24.54 34.50 -13.84
N CYS A 520 -23.91 33.67 -14.68
CA CYS A 520 -22.91 32.69 -14.24
C CYS A 520 -21.58 33.36 -13.89
N PRO A 521 -20.97 33.11 -12.72
CA PRO A 521 -19.70 33.73 -12.33
C PRO A 521 -18.48 33.34 -13.18
N ILE A 522 -18.56 32.27 -13.98
CA ILE A 522 -17.44 31.78 -14.80
C ILE A 522 -17.48 32.40 -16.20
N CYS A 523 -18.58 32.20 -16.94
CA CYS A 523 -18.70 32.73 -18.30
C CYS A 523 -19.24 34.16 -18.33
N THR A 524 -19.77 34.68 -17.21
CA THR A 524 -20.42 36.01 -17.10
C THR A 524 -21.59 36.21 -18.06
N ASP A 525 -22.18 35.12 -18.54
CA ASP A 525 -23.37 35.06 -19.38
C ASP A 525 -24.60 34.55 -18.62
N HIS A 526 -25.77 34.63 -19.27
CA HIS A 526 -26.98 33.99 -18.78
C HIS A 526 -26.77 32.49 -18.54
N THR A 527 -27.35 32.00 -17.44
CA THR A 527 -27.16 30.62 -16.99
C THR A 527 -27.89 29.62 -17.89
N SER A 528 -27.14 28.85 -18.68
CA SER A 528 -27.65 27.70 -19.42
C SER A 528 -27.62 26.45 -18.55
N ASN A 529 -28.79 25.83 -18.31
CA ASN A 529 -28.97 24.72 -17.36
C ASN A 529 -28.42 25.08 -15.97
N PRO A 530 -29.13 25.92 -15.20
CA PRO A 530 -28.64 26.52 -13.97
C PRO A 530 -28.48 25.50 -12.84
N GLU A 531 -27.29 25.46 -12.26
CA GLU A 531 -26.97 24.69 -11.05
C GLU A 531 -26.63 25.65 -9.91
N ARG A 532 -27.40 25.60 -8.82
CA ARG A 532 -27.26 26.49 -7.66
C ARG A 532 -26.46 25.82 -6.56
N ILE A 533 -25.35 26.45 -6.17
CA ILE A 533 -24.49 25.99 -5.06
C ILE A 533 -25.10 26.42 -3.72
N GLY A 534 -24.77 25.74 -2.63
CA GLY A 534 -25.30 26.02 -1.28
C GLY A 534 -25.08 27.45 -0.76
N CYS A 535 -24.11 28.19 -1.30
CA CYS A 535 -23.88 29.62 -1.02
C CYS A 535 -24.86 30.57 -1.76
N GLY A 536 -25.70 30.03 -2.65
CA GLY A 536 -26.73 30.77 -3.37
C GLY A 536 -26.38 31.14 -4.81
N HIS A 537 -25.10 31.09 -5.20
CA HIS A 537 -24.65 31.39 -6.57
C HIS A 537 -25.03 30.29 -7.57
N THR A 538 -25.33 30.68 -8.81
CA THR A 538 -25.80 29.78 -9.86
C THR A 538 -24.82 29.77 -11.03
N TYR A 539 -24.55 28.60 -11.57
CA TYR A 539 -23.58 28.38 -12.65
C TYR A 539 -24.25 27.66 -13.82
N CYS A 540 -23.71 27.84 -15.04
CA CYS A 540 -24.00 26.93 -16.13
C CYS A 540 -23.45 25.54 -15.79
N THR A 541 -24.22 24.48 -16.03
CA THR A 541 -23.80 23.10 -15.77
C THR A 541 -22.43 22.78 -16.41
N ALA A 542 -22.22 23.20 -17.66
CA ALA A 542 -20.97 22.98 -18.38
C ALA A 542 -19.78 23.73 -17.76
N CYS A 543 -19.97 25.00 -17.40
CA CYS A 543 -18.92 25.81 -16.77
C CYS A 543 -18.54 25.26 -15.40
N LEU A 544 -19.53 24.83 -14.61
CA LEU A 544 -19.29 24.25 -13.30
C LEU A 544 -18.55 22.92 -13.39
N LYS A 545 -18.95 22.05 -14.34
CA LYS A 545 -18.26 20.79 -14.61
C LYS A 545 -16.81 21.03 -15.03
N HIS A 546 -16.56 21.97 -15.94
CA HIS A 546 -15.21 22.32 -16.37
C HIS A 546 -14.37 22.83 -15.20
N PHE A 547 -14.87 23.81 -14.44
CA PHE A 547 -14.21 24.34 -13.24
C PHE A 547 -13.84 23.26 -12.23
N LEU A 548 -14.76 22.35 -11.91
CA LEU A 548 -14.48 21.27 -10.97
C LEU A 548 -13.46 20.26 -11.51
N THR A 549 -13.45 20.02 -12.83
CA THR A 549 -12.56 19.04 -13.47
C THR A 549 -11.13 19.56 -13.63
N THR A 550 -10.96 20.86 -13.88
CA THR A 550 -9.64 21.46 -14.14
C THR A 550 -9.00 22.09 -12.90
N ALA A 551 -9.68 22.06 -11.75
CA ALA A 551 -9.17 22.73 -10.56
C ALA A 551 -7.90 22.08 -10.01
N THR A 552 -6.87 22.91 -9.86
CA THR A 552 -5.55 22.55 -9.31
C THR A 552 -5.35 23.05 -7.88
N VAL A 553 -6.13 24.06 -7.47
CA VAL A 553 -6.03 24.74 -6.17
C VAL A 553 -7.12 24.24 -5.22
N PHE A 554 -6.72 23.86 -4.01
CA PHE A 554 -7.62 23.38 -2.96
C PHE A 554 -7.59 24.32 -1.73
N PRO A 555 -8.73 24.55 -1.06
CA PRO A 555 -10.04 23.92 -1.27
C PRO A 555 -10.84 24.51 -2.44
N LEU A 556 -11.68 23.68 -3.07
CA LEU A 556 -12.61 24.08 -4.12
C LEU A 556 -13.72 24.96 -3.54
N ALA A 557 -13.69 26.23 -3.90
CA ALA A 557 -14.55 27.26 -3.35
C ALA A 557 -15.35 27.98 -4.43
N CYS A 558 -16.49 28.54 -4.03
CA CYS A 558 -17.36 29.32 -4.90
C CYS A 558 -16.64 30.58 -5.42
N MET A 559 -16.73 30.78 -6.73
CA MET A 559 -16.18 31.95 -7.46
C MET A 559 -17.20 33.09 -7.63
N GLY A 560 -18.36 32.99 -7.00
CA GLY A 560 -19.39 34.05 -7.01
C GLY A 560 -18.91 35.35 -6.37
N ASN A 561 -19.65 36.43 -6.59
CA ASN A 561 -19.31 37.78 -6.12
C ASN A 561 -17.88 38.16 -6.50
N ASP A 562 -17.55 38.05 -7.79
CA ASP A 562 -16.25 38.46 -8.29
C ASP A 562 -15.05 37.68 -7.68
N GLY A 563 -15.30 36.45 -7.24
CA GLY A 563 -14.29 35.61 -6.59
C GLY A 563 -14.21 35.77 -5.07
N ASN A 564 -15.01 36.66 -4.47
CA ASN A 564 -14.98 36.93 -3.03
C ASN A 564 -15.88 36.02 -2.20
N CYS A 565 -16.77 35.23 -2.82
CA CYS A 565 -17.63 34.32 -2.06
C CYS A 565 -16.81 33.31 -1.24
N LYS A 566 -15.86 32.61 -1.88
CA LYS A 566 -14.92 31.66 -1.26
C LYS A 566 -15.56 30.58 -0.35
N VAL A 567 -16.88 30.40 -0.37
CA VAL A 567 -17.57 29.35 0.37
C VAL A 567 -17.21 27.99 -0.25
N PRO A 568 -16.67 27.03 0.53
CA PRO A 568 -16.33 25.70 0.02
C PRO A 568 -17.56 24.96 -0.53
N ILE A 569 -17.39 24.29 -1.67
CA ILE A 569 -18.47 23.55 -2.32
C ILE A 569 -18.71 22.22 -1.58
N ALA A 570 -19.96 21.87 -1.28
CA ALA A 570 -20.31 20.66 -0.53
C ALA A 570 -19.76 19.38 -1.20
N LEU A 571 -19.27 18.43 -0.40
CA LEU A 571 -18.66 17.19 -0.91
C LEU A 571 -19.61 16.36 -1.80
N PRO A 572 -20.89 16.12 -1.43
CA PRO A 572 -21.84 15.39 -2.28
C PRO A 572 -22.11 16.07 -3.62
N PHE A 573 -21.96 17.41 -3.66
CA PHE A 573 -22.15 18.19 -4.86
C PHE A 573 -20.96 18.02 -5.81
N ILE A 574 -19.73 18.05 -5.29
CA ILE A 574 -18.50 17.81 -6.07
C ILE A 574 -18.51 16.40 -6.69
N SER A 575 -18.84 15.38 -5.89
CA SER A 575 -18.86 13.98 -6.36
C SER A 575 -19.89 13.71 -7.46
N ARG A 576 -20.95 14.53 -7.57
CA ARG A 576 -21.98 14.39 -8.60
C ARG A 576 -21.50 14.82 -9.99
N PHE A 577 -20.59 15.80 -10.07
CA PHE A 577 -20.12 16.37 -11.35
C PHE A 577 -18.83 15.74 -11.86
N LEU A 578 -18.11 15.01 -11.01
CA LEU A 578 -16.82 14.43 -11.34
C LEU A 578 -16.92 12.91 -11.55
N PRO A 579 -16.31 12.37 -12.63
CA PRO A 579 -16.09 10.94 -12.74
C PRO A 579 -15.26 10.41 -11.57
N ALA A 580 -15.50 9.16 -11.14
CA ALA A 580 -14.85 8.58 -9.97
C ALA A 580 -13.31 8.65 -10.01
N GLN A 581 -12.71 8.45 -11.18
CA GLN A 581 -11.26 8.54 -11.39
C GLN A 581 -10.72 9.95 -11.16
N VAL A 582 -11.40 10.96 -11.72
CA VAL A 582 -11.03 12.38 -11.57
C VAL A 582 -11.23 12.83 -10.12
N PHE A 583 -12.33 12.41 -9.49
CA PHE A 583 -12.59 12.68 -8.08
C PHE A 583 -11.47 12.13 -7.18
N GLN A 584 -11.05 10.88 -7.40
CA GLN A 584 -9.93 10.30 -6.67
C GLN A 584 -8.61 11.04 -6.91
N ALA A 585 -8.33 11.46 -8.15
CA ALA A 585 -7.14 12.24 -8.49
C ALA A 585 -7.13 13.62 -7.79
N HIS A 586 -8.29 14.28 -7.66
CA HIS A 586 -8.38 15.52 -6.88
C HIS A 586 -8.19 15.28 -5.38
N ILE A 587 -8.66 14.16 -4.83
CA ILE A 587 -8.37 13.78 -3.44
C ILE A 587 -6.87 13.61 -3.23
N GLU A 588 -6.18 12.91 -4.13
CA GLU A 588 -4.72 12.74 -4.07
C GLU A 588 -3.97 14.08 -4.20
N SER A 589 -4.42 14.96 -5.10
CA SER A 589 -3.85 16.29 -5.29
C SER A 589 -4.05 17.20 -4.07
N ALA A 590 -5.26 17.20 -3.49
CA ALA A 590 -5.57 17.92 -2.26
C ALA A 590 -4.71 17.42 -1.08
N PHE A 591 -4.50 16.10 -1.00
CA PHE A 591 -3.61 15.48 -0.01
C PHE A 591 -2.16 15.87 -0.19
N ALA A 592 -1.63 15.82 -1.41
CA ALA A 592 -0.27 16.26 -1.69
C ALA A 592 -0.05 17.72 -1.27
N ALA A 593 -0.98 18.62 -1.65
CA ALA A 593 -0.94 20.03 -1.29
C ALA A 593 -1.03 20.24 0.24
N TYR A 594 -1.86 19.45 0.93
CA TYR A 594 -1.96 19.49 2.39
C TYR A 594 -0.65 19.07 3.07
N VAL A 595 -0.03 17.97 2.64
CA VAL A 595 1.26 17.51 3.19
C VAL A 595 2.37 18.53 2.94
N GLU A 596 2.41 19.14 1.77
CA GLU A 596 3.36 20.21 1.44
C GLU A 596 3.22 21.42 2.38
N ARG A 597 1.98 21.88 2.60
CA ARG A 597 1.67 23.00 3.51
C ARG A 597 1.99 22.67 4.97
N HIS A 598 1.92 21.40 5.36
CA HIS A 598 2.25 20.89 6.70
C HIS A 598 3.60 20.18 6.75
N SER A 599 4.54 20.51 5.85
CA SER A 599 5.84 19.84 5.71
C SER A 599 6.75 19.92 6.95
N ARG A 600 6.41 20.75 7.95
CA ARG A 600 7.09 20.80 9.26
C ARG A 600 6.64 19.68 10.21
N GLU A 601 5.41 19.22 10.07
CA GLU A 601 4.78 18.21 10.94
C GLU A 601 4.68 16.85 10.26
N LEU A 602 4.35 16.82 8.97
CA LEU A 602 4.16 15.60 8.20
C LEU A 602 5.28 15.46 7.17
N LYS A 603 5.88 14.26 7.12
CA LYS A 603 6.95 13.91 6.20
C LYS A 603 6.65 12.60 5.53
N TYR A 604 7.08 12.46 4.27
CA TYR A 604 7.07 11.18 3.59
C TYR A 604 8.19 10.28 4.11
N CYS A 605 7.95 8.97 4.04
CA CYS A 605 8.98 7.96 4.16
C CYS A 605 10.17 8.30 3.25
N THR A 606 11.40 8.09 3.75
CA THR A 606 12.63 8.38 3.00
C THR A 606 12.84 7.43 1.81
N THR A 607 12.21 6.26 1.85
CA THR A 607 12.25 5.27 0.77
C THR A 607 11.51 5.81 -0.47
N PRO A 608 12.13 5.78 -1.66
CA PRO A 608 11.49 6.19 -2.90
C PRO A 608 10.21 5.42 -3.13
N ASP A 609 9.20 6.12 -3.66
CA ASP A 609 7.93 5.52 -4.05
C ASP A 609 7.10 4.92 -2.91
N CYS A 610 7.61 4.89 -1.68
CA CYS A 610 6.81 4.63 -0.49
C CYS A 610 5.91 5.83 -0.19
N THR A 611 4.59 5.65 -0.34
CA THR A 611 3.57 6.72 -0.17
C THR A 611 3.19 6.96 1.29
N GLN A 612 3.83 6.25 2.21
CA GLN A 612 3.62 6.41 3.63
C GLN A 612 4.13 7.77 4.08
N ILE A 613 3.31 8.46 4.87
CA ILE A 613 3.73 9.63 5.62
C ILE A 613 3.87 9.26 7.10
N TYR A 614 4.68 10.00 7.84
CA TYR A 614 4.78 9.94 9.29
C TYR A 614 4.75 11.34 9.88
N ARG A 615 4.44 11.42 11.18
CA ARG A 615 4.47 12.68 11.93
C ARG A 615 5.84 12.86 12.57
N ARG A 616 6.44 14.04 12.45
CA ARG A 616 7.67 14.39 13.16
C ARG A 616 7.45 14.28 14.67
N ARG A 617 8.39 13.65 15.34
CA ARG A 617 8.35 13.31 16.76
C ARG A 617 9.76 13.37 17.33
N ARG A 618 9.88 13.86 18.57
CA ARG A 618 11.16 13.99 19.30
C ARG A 618 11.32 12.96 20.42
N ASP A 619 10.22 12.33 20.79
CA ASP A 619 10.08 11.30 21.81
C ASP A 619 10.54 9.91 21.33
N VAL A 620 10.50 9.68 20.01
CA VAL A 620 10.85 8.39 19.41
C VAL A 620 12.09 8.53 18.53
N GLN A 621 13.10 7.67 18.73
CA GLN A 621 14.34 7.70 17.96
C GLN A 621 14.24 6.95 16.62
N GLU A 622 13.37 5.94 16.53
CA GLU A 622 13.19 5.10 15.34
C GLU A 622 11.72 4.78 15.09
N LEU A 623 11.26 5.01 13.86
CA LEU A 623 9.99 4.53 13.33
C LEU A 623 10.27 3.54 12.19
N GLN A 624 9.55 2.43 12.17
CA GLN A 624 9.60 1.49 11.06
C GLN A 624 8.43 1.70 10.11
N CYS A 625 8.72 1.89 8.83
CA CYS A 625 7.71 2.09 7.80
C CYS A 625 6.82 0.84 7.61
N PRO A 626 5.48 0.98 7.60
CA PRO A 626 4.57 -0.15 7.40
C PRO A 626 4.66 -0.79 6.02
N SER A 627 4.98 0.01 4.99
CA SER A 627 4.89 -0.41 3.59
C SER A 627 6.22 -0.96 3.07
N CYS A 628 7.32 -0.24 3.32
CA CYS A 628 8.64 -0.62 2.82
C CYS A 628 9.59 -1.15 3.90
N PHE A 629 9.16 -1.20 5.17
CA PHE A 629 9.93 -1.71 6.31
C PHE A 629 11.22 -0.95 6.65
N SER A 630 11.49 0.17 5.99
CA SER A 630 12.64 1.01 6.28
C SER A 630 12.56 1.66 7.66
N SER A 631 13.72 1.88 8.28
CA SER A 631 13.81 2.53 9.59
C SER A 631 14.14 4.01 9.42
N ILE A 632 13.35 4.89 10.03
CA ILE A 632 13.44 6.34 9.87
C ILE A 632 13.55 7.00 11.24
N CYS A 633 14.38 8.03 11.35
CA CYS A 633 14.38 8.90 12.51
C CYS A 633 13.36 10.04 12.33
N PRO A 634 12.28 10.11 13.12
CA PRO A 634 11.24 11.13 12.97
C PRO A 634 11.66 12.54 13.43
N SER A 635 12.85 12.68 14.03
CA SER A 635 13.41 13.95 14.47
C SER A 635 14.22 14.66 13.39
N CYS A 636 15.06 13.92 12.66
CA CYS A 636 15.94 14.49 11.62
C CYS A 636 15.48 14.18 10.18
N ASP A 637 14.41 13.40 10.01
CA ASP A 637 13.87 12.93 8.75
C ASP A 637 14.84 12.12 7.87
N ALA A 638 15.89 11.58 8.49
CA ALA A 638 16.84 10.70 7.84
C ALA A 638 16.59 9.24 8.23
N GLU A 639 17.44 8.34 7.74
CA GLU A 639 17.49 6.95 8.21
C GLU A 639 17.68 6.91 9.72
N ALA A 640 17.06 5.91 10.37
CA ALA A 640 17.23 5.70 11.79
C ALA A 640 18.71 5.49 12.14
N HIS A 641 19.12 6.05 13.26
CA HIS A 641 20.49 5.99 13.74
C HIS A 641 20.49 5.66 15.24
N GLU A 642 21.23 4.63 15.61
CA GLU A 642 21.36 4.16 17.00
C GLU A 642 22.70 4.65 17.57
N GLY A 643 22.71 5.14 18.81
CA GLY A 643 23.93 5.53 19.52
C GLY A 643 24.58 6.85 19.09
N MET A 644 23.94 7.65 18.22
CA MET A 644 24.42 8.97 17.81
C MET A 644 23.29 10.00 17.78
N THR A 645 23.61 11.27 18.01
CA THR A 645 22.63 12.36 17.96
C THR A 645 22.24 12.71 16.52
N CYS A 646 21.07 13.32 16.33
CA CYS A 646 20.66 13.83 15.01
C CYS A 646 21.68 14.82 14.42
N ARG A 647 22.41 15.55 15.29
CA ARG A 647 23.45 16.50 14.88
C ARG A 647 24.68 15.77 14.34
N GLU A 648 25.17 14.76 15.05
CA GLU A 648 26.29 13.92 14.61
C GLU A 648 25.97 13.22 13.28
N ARG A 649 24.76 12.66 13.15
CA ARG A 649 24.32 12.02 11.90
C ARG A 649 24.34 12.98 10.71
N ARG A 650 23.97 14.25 10.92
CA ARG A 650 23.99 15.27 9.86
C ARG A 650 25.42 15.60 9.42
N ILE A 651 26.35 15.69 10.37
CA ILE A 651 27.77 15.95 10.09
C ILE A 651 28.37 14.79 9.29
N TYR A 652 28.13 13.54 9.72
CA TYR A 652 28.63 12.35 9.04
C TYR A 652 28.12 12.20 7.58
N ARG A 653 26.94 12.75 7.28
CA ARG A 653 26.34 12.68 5.94
C ARG A 653 26.83 13.78 4.99
N ASP A 654 27.57 14.77 5.50
CA ASP A 654 28.07 15.91 4.71
C ASP A 654 29.61 15.93 4.78
N PRO A 655 30.29 15.28 3.82
CA PRO A 655 31.76 15.18 3.81
C PRO A 655 32.45 16.55 3.81
N ALA A 656 31.83 17.55 3.17
CA ALA A 656 32.39 18.91 3.10
C ALA A 656 32.24 19.66 4.43
N LEU A 657 31.18 19.40 5.20
CA LEU A 657 31.04 19.91 6.56
C LEU A 657 32.00 19.22 7.53
N GLN A 658 32.22 17.92 7.35
CA GLN A 658 33.16 17.14 8.15
C GLN A 658 34.60 17.62 7.93
N GLU A 659 35.02 17.79 6.68
CA GLU A 659 36.34 18.34 6.32
C GLU A 659 36.56 19.76 6.88
N ARG A 660 35.53 20.60 6.90
CA ARG A 660 35.57 21.93 7.54
C ARG A 660 35.73 21.88 9.05
N LEU A 661 35.04 20.97 9.73
CA LEU A 661 35.14 20.79 11.17
C LEU A 661 36.49 20.19 11.57
N ASP A 662 36.97 19.20 10.80
CA ASP A 662 38.28 18.59 10.99
C ASP A 662 39.41 19.61 10.77
N SER A 663 39.27 20.49 9.76
CA SER A 663 40.22 21.59 9.53
C SER A 663 40.22 22.61 10.68
N ALA A 664 39.05 22.99 11.19
CA ALA A 664 38.95 23.91 12.32
C ALA A 664 39.51 23.32 13.63
N LEU A 665 39.30 22.03 13.87
CA LEU A 665 39.89 21.32 15.02
C LEU A 665 41.41 21.19 14.90
N ALA A 666 41.94 21.03 13.68
CA ALA A 666 43.37 21.04 13.43
C ALA A 666 44.01 22.41 13.67
N GLU A 667 43.29 23.51 13.39
CA GLU A 667 43.72 24.89 13.69
C GLU A 667 43.65 25.24 15.19
N GLU A 668 42.76 24.60 15.97
CA GLU A 668 42.69 24.80 17.43
C GLU A 668 43.72 23.96 18.21
N GLN A 669 44.27 22.90 17.60
CA GLN A 669 45.25 21.99 18.22
C GLN A 669 46.69 22.20 17.76
N GLY A 670 46.93 23.05 16.77
CA GLY A 670 48.25 23.53 16.34
C GLY A 670 48.56 24.91 16.91
#